data_AF-A0A6P8EMH1-F1
#
_entry.id   AF-A0A6P8EMH1-F1
#
_cell.length_a   1.000
_cell.length_b   1.000
_cell.length_c   1.000
_cell.angle_alpha   90.00
_cell.angle_beta   90.00
_cell.angle_gamma   90.00
#
_symmetry.space_group_name_H-M   'P 1'
#
loop_
_entity.id
_entity.type
_entity.pdbx_description
1 polymer ?
#
loop_
_entity_poly.entity_id
_entity_poly.type
_entity_poly.pdbx_seq_one_letter_code
_entity_poly.pdbx_strand_id
1 'polypeptide(L)'
;MDVEDIICCIKEGDEDGIRVQLHHFNREFAQCFFFDAEEKERRRRQELEEFKKNKVRDYIPDSDSDEDEKAEDPDVLLRLNLAAVLTQYIRSDPPGRVLKMCLQTLRILSRDKKTLGPLVTDNSLLTLAKLGGVNSGVVSRDDEDDPENPYASILEALAEVRRSEDRGNPSDEGNGADAEEDDFDPHSSAEGDADSGRSDGTNQDSEEHADQARNARVDSNTAHTCVGSQPRGSIQKMLARGKKDNRGSIVDIGSDEEEEEAGEDVLRKEAMKVLCNVIYNSVWAQERASELRLLSGVLEALAMETQSLSPHCGQFYELRFMFILTALRPELRTQLKQEGGVPLLTDLLEQCLKVQWGEQNQVVVNPTAPPVPTEASQRAMEALKILFNITHSTHTQDPSEEDSALFRHLAAILGQCLIIACEGEKETDDLKGHTVNLLSALPLSCLDILLSIPLSPNSEQWEGLNMDCVQSLLVYMERKLEKGVKVKAKLTPVLNFLTECSRAHRQTRRYLRQQILPPLTDVSCRPEHGTTVKSQLVRLMTHVDTEVKHCAADLLFVLCKENVSRFVKYTGYGNAAGLLATRGLMGGHSKSCVQTAHYSSDSDSDTEEYRQAKGRVNLVTGRVEEEQPDPMEGMTEEEKEEEARRLVFLFSQLSRENVIQPMGMNADGHLTPISGLMTDPMAEEGEENGGADDLEDVE
;
A
#
# COMPACT_ATOMS: atom_id res chain seq x y z
N MET A 1 -2.76 36.91 5.46
CA MET A 1 -4.14 36.72 5.95
C MET A 1 -4.21 37.37 7.31
N ASP A 2 -5.22 38.20 7.57
CA ASP A 2 -5.40 38.85 8.85
C ASP A 2 -6.49 38.14 9.65
N VAL A 3 -6.12 37.40 10.68
CA VAL A 3 -7.07 36.67 11.54
C VAL A 3 -7.92 37.65 12.36
N GLU A 4 -7.43 38.85 12.62
CA GLU A 4 -8.15 39.86 13.39
C GLU A 4 -9.27 40.48 12.57
N ASP A 5 -9.03 40.73 11.29
CA ASP A 5 -10.09 41.18 10.38
C ASP A 5 -11.20 40.13 10.28
N ILE A 6 -10.87 38.84 10.23
CA ILE A 6 -11.88 37.76 10.26
C ILE A 6 -12.69 37.82 11.56
N ILE A 7 -12.04 38.01 12.72
CA ILE A 7 -12.72 38.15 14.00
C ILE A 7 -13.62 39.41 14.03
N CYS A 8 -13.17 40.53 13.45
CA CYS A 8 -13.95 41.75 13.32
C CYS A 8 -15.19 41.52 12.45
N CYS A 9 -15.04 40.94 11.25
CA CYS A 9 -16.17 40.59 10.39
C CYS A 9 -17.16 39.64 11.07
N ILE A 10 -16.68 38.66 11.86
CA ILE A 10 -17.53 37.77 12.66
C ILE A 10 -18.33 38.55 13.70
N LYS A 11 -17.71 39.51 14.40
CA LYS A 11 -18.38 40.34 15.42
C LYS A 11 -19.38 41.31 14.81
N GLU A 12 -19.10 41.83 13.63
CA GLU A 12 -19.95 42.76 12.89
C GLU A 12 -21.08 42.05 12.12
N GLY A 13 -21.00 40.72 11.97
CA GLY A 13 -21.93 39.93 11.16
C GLY A 13 -21.75 40.14 9.65
N ASP A 14 -20.57 40.61 9.22
CA ASP A 14 -20.24 40.83 7.80
C ASP A 14 -19.88 39.51 7.12
N GLU A 15 -20.90 38.82 6.60
CA GLU A 15 -20.76 37.56 5.88
C GLU A 15 -19.90 37.67 4.62
N ASP A 16 -19.99 38.78 3.89
CA ASP A 16 -19.25 38.98 2.64
C ASP A 16 -17.77 39.27 2.91
N GLY A 17 -17.47 40.03 3.97
CA GLY A 17 -16.10 40.22 4.47
C GLY A 17 -15.42 38.88 4.81
N ILE A 18 -16.09 38.01 5.58
CA ILE A 18 -15.59 36.66 5.90
C ILE A 18 -15.33 35.85 4.63
N ARG A 19 -16.29 35.87 3.69
CA ARG A 19 -16.18 35.09 2.44
C ARG A 19 -15.00 35.53 1.59
N VAL A 20 -14.78 36.83 1.41
CA VAL A 20 -13.68 37.35 0.59
C VAL A 20 -12.34 36.91 1.15
N GLN A 21 -12.15 37.02 2.47
CA GLN A 21 -10.90 36.64 3.12
C GLN A 21 -10.64 35.13 3.07
N LEU A 22 -11.65 34.31 3.37
CA LEU A 22 -11.54 32.85 3.31
C LEU A 22 -11.40 32.34 1.87
N HIS A 23 -12.05 32.97 0.89
CA HIS A 23 -11.94 32.59 -0.52
C HIS A 23 -10.51 32.75 -1.04
N HIS A 24 -9.85 33.86 -0.72
CA HIS A 24 -8.44 34.06 -1.09
C HIS A 24 -7.56 32.93 -0.55
N PHE A 25 -7.71 32.62 0.75
CA PHE A 25 -6.95 31.53 1.38
C PHE A 25 -7.26 30.16 0.75
N ASN A 26 -8.53 29.83 0.56
CA ASN A 26 -8.93 28.55 -0.01
C ASN A 26 -8.37 28.36 -1.42
N ARG A 27 -8.37 29.42 -2.25
CA ARG A 27 -7.80 29.37 -3.60
C ARG A 27 -6.29 29.15 -3.59
N GLU A 28 -5.58 29.80 -2.68
CA GLU A 28 -4.12 29.71 -2.56
C GLU A 28 -3.67 28.33 -2.03
N PHE A 29 -4.36 27.80 -1.02
CA PHE A 29 -3.92 26.60 -0.28
C PHE A 29 -4.71 25.32 -0.61
N ALA A 30 -5.68 25.34 -1.54
CA ALA A 30 -6.49 24.18 -1.90
C ALA A 30 -5.68 22.90 -2.20
N GLN A 31 -4.55 23.05 -2.89
CA GLN A 31 -3.67 21.95 -3.33
C GLN A 31 -2.43 21.76 -2.43
N CYS A 32 -2.33 22.52 -1.35
CA CYS A 32 -1.20 22.46 -0.44
C CYS A 32 -1.32 21.27 0.49
N PHE A 33 -0.19 20.59 0.66
CA PHE A 33 0.02 19.60 1.71
C PHE A 33 1.11 20.16 2.62
N PHE A 34 0.80 20.30 3.90
CA PHE A 34 1.77 20.73 4.90
C PHE A 34 2.68 19.55 5.20
N PHE A 35 3.85 19.54 4.57
CA PHE A 35 4.91 18.62 4.92
C PHE A 35 5.84 19.33 5.89
N ASP A 36 6.04 18.75 7.07
CA ASP A 36 7.19 19.10 7.89
C ASP A 36 8.43 18.53 7.18
N ALA A 37 8.92 19.27 6.19
CA ALA A 37 10.11 18.91 5.41
C ALA A 37 11.30 18.70 6.35
N GLU A 38 11.33 19.44 7.46
CA GLU A 38 12.36 19.36 8.49
C GLU A 38 12.23 18.09 9.33
N GLU A 39 11.03 17.69 9.75
CA GLU A 39 10.84 16.42 10.48
C GLU A 39 11.09 15.20 9.59
N LYS A 40 10.74 15.27 8.30
CA LYS A 40 11.06 14.21 7.33
C LYS A 40 12.56 14.10 7.06
N GLU A 41 13.26 15.22 6.97
CA GLU A 41 14.73 15.27 6.87
C GLU A 41 15.37 14.73 8.15
N ARG A 42 14.82 15.05 9.32
CA ARG A 42 15.25 14.54 10.62
C ARG A 42 15.04 13.04 10.73
N ARG A 43 13.88 12.50 10.34
CA ARG A 43 13.63 11.05 10.30
C ARG A 43 14.57 10.34 9.33
N ARG A 44 14.80 10.92 8.13
CA ARG A 44 15.82 10.40 7.21
C ARG A 44 17.22 10.40 7.81
N ARG A 45 17.60 11.46 8.52
CA ARG A 45 18.89 11.52 9.22
C ARG A 45 18.98 10.48 10.32
N GLN A 46 17.92 10.29 11.10
CA GLN A 46 17.84 9.28 12.15
C GLN A 46 17.88 7.86 11.58
N GLU A 47 17.13 7.56 10.52
CA GLU A 47 17.18 6.28 9.81
C GLU A 47 18.58 6.03 9.21
N LEU A 48 19.23 7.07 8.68
CA LEU A 48 20.60 6.97 8.16
C LEU A 48 21.63 6.75 9.29
N GLU A 49 21.44 7.37 10.44
CA GLU A 49 22.26 7.20 11.64
C GLU A 49 22.05 5.83 12.27
N GLU A 50 20.81 5.34 12.33
CA GLU A 50 20.46 4.00 12.82
C GLU A 50 20.99 2.92 11.87
N PHE A 51 20.92 3.15 10.56
CA PHE A 51 21.57 2.31 9.55
C PHE A 51 23.11 2.30 9.70
N LYS A 52 23.73 3.45 10.01
CA LYS A 52 25.16 3.55 10.30
C LYS A 52 25.53 2.81 11.59
N LYS A 53 24.72 2.95 12.65
CA LYS A 53 24.87 2.22 13.92
C LYS A 53 24.76 0.70 13.73
N ASN A 54 23.83 0.23 12.91
CA ASN A 54 23.66 -1.20 12.61
C ASN A 54 24.78 -1.80 11.73
N LYS A 55 25.61 -0.98 11.07
CA LYS A 55 26.75 -1.45 10.27
C LYS A 55 28.09 -1.43 11.00
N VAL A 56 28.22 -0.72 12.11
CA VAL A 56 29.48 -0.60 12.86
C VAL A 56 29.27 -1.21 14.25
N ARG A 57 29.83 -2.42 14.45
CA ARG A 57 30.12 -2.93 15.80
C ARG A 57 31.19 -2.01 16.38
N ASP A 58 30.89 -1.42 17.53
CA ASP A 58 31.76 -0.58 18.37
C ASP A 58 31.55 0.93 18.17
N TYR A 59 30.58 1.49 18.90
CA TYR A 59 30.51 2.92 19.20
C TYR A 59 30.14 3.12 20.68
N ILE A 60 30.94 3.89 21.40
CA ILE A 60 30.70 4.34 22.78
C ILE A 60 29.98 5.68 22.70
N PRO A 61 28.86 5.91 23.42
CA PRO A 61 28.13 7.16 23.32
C PRO A 61 28.84 8.26 24.13
N ASP A 62 29.20 9.35 23.46
CA ASP A 62 29.39 10.63 24.14
C ASP A 62 28.02 11.31 24.29
N SER A 63 27.76 11.70 25.53
CA SER A 63 26.72 12.61 25.96
C SER A 63 26.92 13.96 25.27
N ASP A 64 25.89 14.48 24.62
CA ASP A 64 25.55 15.90 24.70
C ASP A 64 24.05 16.10 24.45
N SER A 65 23.45 16.67 25.50
CA SER A 65 22.20 17.40 25.51
C SER A 65 22.28 18.58 24.56
N ASP A 66 21.23 18.81 23.79
CA ASP A 66 20.70 20.14 23.46
C ASP A 66 19.28 19.91 22.89
N GLU A 67 18.29 19.91 23.79
CA GLU A 67 16.90 20.12 23.41
C GLU A 67 16.74 21.62 23.12
N ASP A 68 17.02 22.02 21.89
CA ASP A 68 16.65 23.34 21.38
C ASP A 68 15.11 23.43 21.35
N GLU A 69 14.52 24.09 22.36
CA GLU A 69 13.15 24.62 22.32
C GLU A 69 13.06 25.61 21.15
N LYS A 70 12.63 25.12 19.98
CA LYS A 70 12.43 25.96 18.79
C LYS A 70 11.23 26.88 19.01
N ALA A 71 11.47 28.19 18.96
CA ALA A 71 10.44 29.21 18.85
C ALA A 71 9.42 28.83 17.75
N GLU A 72 8.14 28.82 18.10
CA GLU A 72 7.07 28.49 17.16
C GLU A 72 7.07 29.48 15.98
N ASP A 73 6.96 28.94 14.77
CA ASP A 73 6.91 29.73 13.54
C ASP A 73 5.66 30.63 13.57
N PRO A 74 5.77 31.97 13.42
CA PRO A 74 4.62 32.88 13.53
C PRO A 74 3.48 32.53 12.55
N ASP A 75 3.82 31.96 11.39
CA ASP A 75 2.83 31.44 10.43
C ASP A 75 2.02 30.24 10.96
N VAL A 76 2.65 29.35 11.73
CA VAL A 76 1.95 28.21 12.37
C VAL A 76 0.96 28.73 13.42
N LEU A 77 1.37 29.72 14.19
CA LEU A 77 0.53 30.33 15.23
C LEU A 77 -0.67 31.08 14.62
N LEU A 78 -0.48 31.82 13.52
CA LEU A 78 -1.58 32.41 12.76
C LEU A 78 -2.58 31.37 12.27
N ARG A 79 -2.10 30.25 11.72
CA ARG A 79 -2.96 29.16 11.23
C ARG A 79 -3.66 28.40 12.36
N LEU A 80 -3.02 28.27 13.53
CA LEU A 80 -3.61 27.71 14.74
C LEU A 80 -4.75 28.61 15.26
N ASN A 81 -4.50 29.92 15.35
CA ASN A 81 -5.50 30.90 15.76
C ASN A 81 -6.70 30.93 14.81
N LEU A 82 -6.45 30.87 13.49
CA LEU A 82 -7.52 30.76 12.50
C LEU A 82 -8.36 29.49 12.71
N ALA A 83 -7.73 28.34 12.95
CA ALA A 83 -8.44 27.10 13.23
C ALA A 83 -9.34 27.24 14.47
N ALA A 84 -8.84 27.87 15.53
CA ALA A 84 -9.61 28.12 16.75
C ALA A 84 -10.83 29.03 16.51
N VAL A 85 -10.62 30.17 15.84
CA VAL A 85 -11.70 31.12 15.50
C VAL A 85 -12.80 30.45 14.70
N LEU A 86 -12.44 29.74 13.63
CA LEU A 86 -13.41 29.08 12.75
C LEU A 86 -14.15 27.93 13.45
N THR A 87 -13.45 27.16 14.28
CA THR A 87 -14.06 26.06 15.02
C THR A 87 -15.10 26.57 16.01
N GLN A 88 -14.84 27.71 16.64
CA GLN A 88 -15.80 28.38 17.52
C GLN A 88 -16.97 29.00 16.75
N TYR A 89 -16.69 29.70 15.65
CA TYR A 89 -17.72 30.34 14.83
C TYR A 89 -18.72 29.34 14.22
N ILE A 90 -18.27 28.16 13.79
CA ILE A 90 -19.16 27.13 13.25
C ILE A 90 -20.18 26.62 14.28
N ARG A 91 -19.88 26.72 15.59
CA ARG A 91 -20.84 26.35 16.65
C ARG A 91 -22.02 27.30 16.73
N SER A 92 -21.87 28.52 16.22
CA SER A 92 -22.94 29.53 16.14
C SER A 92 -23.90 29.31 14.95
N ASP A 93 -23.76 28.20 14.22
CA ASP A 93 -24.59 27.81 13.08
C ASP A 93 -24.65 28.89 11.97
N PRO A 94 -23.51 29.23 11.36
CA PRO A 94 -23.45 30.27 10.33
C PRO A 94 -24.18 29.85 9.05
N PRO A 95 -24.62 30.81 8.23
CA PRO A 95 -25.36 30.52 7.00
C PRO A 95 -24.56 29.64 6.05
N GLY A 96 -25.27 28.77 5.31
CA GLY A 96 -24.67 27.66 4.54
C GLY A 96 -23.54 28.07 3.59
N ARG A 97 -23.61 29.26 2.98
CA ARG A 97 -22.55 29.77 2.10
C ARG A 97 -21.25 30.06 2.86
N VAL A 98 -21.35 30.73 4.00
CA VAL A 98 -20.19 31.04 4.87
C VAL A 98 -19.66 29.76 5.51
N LEU A 99 -20.56 28.89 5.98
CA LEU A 99 -20.21 27.60 6.56
C LEU A 99 -19.39 26.73 5.60
N LYS A 100 -19.77 26.67 4.31
CA LYS A 100 -18.99 25.96 3.26
C LYS A 100 -17.54 26.47 3.21
N MET A 101 -17.34 27.79 3.24
CA MET A 101 -16.02 28.41 3.19
C MET A 101 -15.20 28.13 4.45
N CYS A 102 -15.84 28.17 5.62
CA CYS A 102 -15.22 27.79 6.89
C CYS A 102 -14.77 26.33 6.86
N LEU A 103 -15.62 25.39 6.43
CA LEU A 103 -15.28 23.97 6.34
C LEU A 103 -14.15 23.69 5.35
N GLN A 104 -14.13 24.36 4.19
CA GLN A 104 -13.02 24.25 3.24
C GLN A 104 -11.69 24.73 3.85
N THR A 105 -11.74 25.83 4.61
CA THR A 105 -10.57 26.36 5.31
C THR A 105 -10.09 25.37 6.37
N LEU A 106 -11.00 24.86 7.21
CA LEU A 106 -10.69 23.83 8.20
C LEU A 106 -10.18 22.53 7.57
N ARG A 107 -10.65 22.16 6.37
CA ARG A 107 -10.12 20.99 5.63
C ARG A 107 -8.67 21.20 5.23
N ILE A 108 -8.28 22.42 4.84
CA ILE A 108 -6.90 22.76 4.51
C ILE A 108 -6.05 22.71 5.79
N LEU A 109 -6.51 23.37 6.87
CA LEU A 109 -5.80 23.43 8.15
C LEU A 109 -5.64 22.04 8.79
N SER A 110 -6.64 21.16 8.70
CA SER A 110 -6.56 19.79 9.23
C SER A 110 -5.52 18.89 8.54
N ARG A 111 -4.90 19.35 7.44
CA ARG A 111 -3.75 18.68 6.82
C ARG A 111 -2.43 18.99 7.53
N ASP A 112 -2.34 20.08 8.30
CA ASP A 112 -1.19 20.37 9.15
C ASP A 112 -1.40 19.80 10.54
N LYS A 113 -0.45 18.98 10.99
CA LYS A 113 -0.46 18.37 12.32
C LYS A 113 -0.32 19.41 13.43
N LYS A 114 0.37 20.53 13.17
CA LYS A 114 0.62 21.57 14.17
C LYS A 114 -0.63 22.39 14.50
N THR A 115 -1.61 22.43 13.60
CA THR A 115 -2.83 23.23 13.76
C THR A 115 -4.05 22.40 14.20
N LEU A 116 -3.84 21.13 14.58
CA LEU A 116 -4.95 20.24 14.94
C LEU A 116 -5.55 20.52 16.32
N GLY A 117 -4.83 21.18 17.24
CA GLY A 117 -5.26 21.39 18.63
C GLY A 117 -6.73 21.81 18.80
N PRO A 118 -7.20 22.87 18.10
CA PRO A 118 -8.60 23.32 18.22
C PRO A 118 -9.62 22.30 17.68
N LEU A 119 -9.24 21.53 16.66
CA LEU A 119 -10.11 20.58 15.95
C LEU A 119 -10.30 19.24 16.68
N VAL A 120 -9.50 18.94 17.69
CA VAL A 120 -9.50 17.63 18.38
C VAL A 120 -10.23 17.64 19.72
N THR A 121 -10.95 18.72 20.02
CA THR A 121 -11.81 18.84 21.21
C THR A 121 -13.15 18.13 20.99
N ASP A 122 -13.78 17.64 22.07
CA ASP A 122 -15.04 16.89 21.98
C ASP A 122 -16.14 17.66 21.27
N ASN A 123 -16.30 18.93 21.67
CA ASN A 123 -17.30 19.81 21.07
C ASN A 123 -17.06 19.98 19.57
N SER A 124 -15.81 20.14 19.14
CA SER A 124 -15.47 20.31 17.73
C SER A 124 -15.73 19.05 16.93
N LEU A 125 -15.37 17.88 17.47
CA LEU A 125 -15.63 16.59 16.86
C LEU A 125 -17.15 16.33 16.75
N LEU A 126 -17.92 16.64 17.79
CA LEU A 126 -19.38 16.51 17.80
C LEU A 126 -20.06 17.49 16.83
N THR A 127 -19.63 18.75 16.79
CA THR A 127 -20.15 19.75 15.84
C THR A 127 -19.85 19.32 14.40
N LEU A 128 -18.62 18.92 14.08
CA LEU A 128 -18.27 18.42 12.75
C LEU A 128 -19.02 17.12 12.40
N ALA A 129 -19.24 16.23 13.37
CA ALA A 129 -20.04 15.02 13.18
C ALA A 129 -21.49 15.36 12.86
N LYS A 130 -22.11 16.29 13.60
CA LYS A 130 -23.48 16.76 13.35
C LYS A 130 -23.62 17.38 11.96
N LEU A 131 -22.68 18.24 11.56
CA LEU A 131 -22.63 18.82 10.20
C LEU A 131 -22.40 17.75 9.13
N GLY A 132 -21.71 16.67 9.49
CA GLY A 132 -21.53 15.47 8.70
C GLY A 132 -22.73 14.52 8.70
N GLY A 133 -23.87 14.87 9.32
CA GLY A 133 -25.06 14.01 9.39
C GLY A 133 -24.94 12.84 10.38
N VAL A 134 -23.92 12.85 11.24
CA VAL A 134 -23.63 11.79 12.21
C VAL A 134 -24.16 12.18 13.58
N ASN A 135 -25.16 11.44 14.06
CA ASN A 135 -25.71 11.62 15.40
C ASN A 135 -24.99 10.70 16.40
N SER A 136 -24.20 11.30 17.29
CA SER A 136 -23.40 10.55 18.28
C SER A 136 -24.22 9.99 19.46
N GLY A 137 -25.47 10.44 19.67
CA GLY A 137 -26.26 10.09 20.86
C GLY A 137 -25.69 10.62 22.19
N VAL A 138 -24.44 11.08 22.20
CA VAL A 138 -23.77 11.78 23.29
C VAL A 138 -24.09 13.27 23.17
N VAL A 139 -24.70 13.82 24.21
CA VAL A 139 -24.94 15.27 24.33
C VAL A 139 -23.63 15.92 24.75
N SER A 140 -23.19 16.94 24.01
CA SER A 140 -22.06 17.78 24.42
C SER A 140 -22.32 18.31 25.82
N ARG A 141 -21.35 18.17 26.72
CA ARG A 141 -21.35 18.95 27.96
C ARG A 141 -21.09 20.38 27.54
N ASP A 142 -22.14 21.19 27.50
CA ASP A 142 -21.98 22.62 27.39
C ASP A 142 -21.24 23.05 28.66
N ASP A 143 -19.97 23.45 28.51
CA ASP A 143 -19.26 24.12 29.59
C ASP A 143 -20.05 25.41 29.87
N GLU A 144 -20.69 25.50 31.04
CA GLU A 144 -21.61 26.58 31.44
C GLU A 144 -20.93 27.96 31.60
N ASP A 145 -19.69 28.13 31.15
CA ASP A 145 -18.95 29.38 31.19
C ASP A 145 -18.85 29.97 29.77
N ASP A 146 -19.93 30.60 29.29
CA ASP A 146 -19.90 31.35 28.03
C ASP A 146 -19.18 32.69 28.29
N PRO A 147 -17.94 32.90 27.81
CA PRO A 147 -17.19 34.11 28.09
C PRO A 147 -17.83 35.32 27.38
N GLU A 148 -17.84 36.51 28.01
CA GLU A 148 -18.34 37.75 27.37
C GLU A 148 -17.68 38.06 26.01
N ASN A 149 -16.45 37.58 25.78
CA ASN A 149 -15.81 37.57 24.47
C ASN A 149 -15.08 36.23 24.21
N PRO A 150 -15.66 35.33 23.40
CA PRO A 150 -15.09 34.00 23.12
C PRO A 150 -13.69 34.04 22.49
N TYR A 151 -13.32 35.15 21.83
CA TYR A 151 -12.06 35.29 21.11
C TYR A 151 -10.98 36.08 21.87
N ALA A 152 -11.22 36.45 23.13
CA ALA A 152 -10.32 37.34 23.89
C ALA A 152 -8.89 36.78 24.03
N SER A 153 -8.77 35.50 24.38
CA SER A 153 -7.47 34.81 24.52
C SER A 153 -6.69 34.75 23.18
N ILE A 154 -7.40 34.61 22.07
CA ILE A 154 -6.80 34.56 20.72
C ILE A 154 -6.29 35.95 20.30
N LEU A 155 -7.08 37.00 20.56
CA LEU A 155 -6.68 38.38 20.27
C LEU A 155 -5.46 38.81 21.09
N GLU A 156 -5.34 38.34 22.33
CA GLU A 156 -4.17 38.59 23.17
C GLU A 156 -2.91 37.89 22.62
N ALA A 157 -3.03 36.63 22.19
CA ALA A 157 -1.94 35.90 21.55
C ALA A 157 -1.47 36.56 20.24
N LEU A 158 -2.40 37.03 19.40
CA LEU A 158 -2.06 37.77 18.16
C LEU A 158 -1.36 39.10 18.45
N ALA A 159 -1.76 39.80 19.52
CA ALA A 159 -1.11 41.02 19.96
C ALA A 159 0.32 40.78 20.48
N GLU A 160 0.59 39.65 21.14
CA GLU A 160 1.92 39.27 21.58
C GLU A 160 2.88 38.98 20.41
N VAL A 161 2.39 38.31 19.35
CA VAL A 161 3.19 38.06 18.14
C VAL A 161 3.62 39.38 17.51
N ARG A 162 2.70 40.35 17.34
CA ARG A 162 3.05 41.67 16.81
C ARG A 162 4.07 42.42 17.68
N ARG A 163 3.94 42.35 19.01
CA ARG A 163 4.94 42.92 19.94
C ARG A 163 6.31 42.26 19.81
N SER A 164 6.38 40.99 19.40
CA SER A 164 7.63 40.27 19.18
C SER A 164 8.28 40.59 17.83
N GLU A 165 7.48 40.82 16.79
CA GLU A 165 7.95 41.26 15.46
C GLU A 165 8.50 42.70 15.51
N ASP A 166 7.86 43.61 16.25
CA ASP A 166 8.32 45.00 16.43
C ASP A 166 9.62 45.12 17.25
N ARG A 167 9.91 44.16 18.14
CA ARG A 167 11.18 44.14 18.90
C ARG A 167 12.37 43.62 18.08
N GLY A 168 12.15 43.07 16.89
CA GLY A 168 13.18 42.52 16.02
C GLY A 168 13.95 43.56 15.20
N ASN A 169 13.59 44.85 15.25
CA ASN A 169 14.18 45.89 14.40
C ASN A 169 14.83 47.04 15.22
N PRO A 170 16.08 46.89 15.70
CA PRO A 170 16.75 47.95 16.43
C PRO A 170 17.67 48.79 15.51
N SER A 171 17.17 49.93 15.05
CA SER A 171 17.90 51.19 14.78
C SER A 171 16.95 52.13 14.04
N ASP A 172 16.47 53.22 14.61
CA ASP A 172 17.29 54.43 14.77
C ASP A 172 16.68 55.34 15.86
N GLU A 173 17.23 55.30 17.07
CA GLU A 173 17.13 56.41 18.01
C GLU A 173 18.50 56.64 18.65
N GLY A 174 19.06 57.82 18.42
CA GLY A 174 20.22 58.30 19.16
C GLY A 174 20.93 59.49 18.54
N ASN A 175 20.39 60.70 18.75
CA ASN A 175 21.12 61.72 19.52
C ASN A 175 20.27 62.97 19.76
N GLY A 176 20.20 63.37 21.03
CA GLY A 176 19.54 64.59 21.48
C GLY A 176 20.46 65.79 21.64
N ALA A 177 19.80 66.88 22.05
CA ALA A 177 20.28 68.17 22.54
C ALA A 177 20.82 69.15 21.49
N ASP A 178 20.08 70.23 21.22
CA ASP A 178 20.26 71.49 21.96
C ASP A 178 19.06 72.43 21.72
N ALA A 179 18.72 73.17 22.76
CA ALA A 179 17.68 74.19 22.77
C ALA A 179 18.24 75.52 22.29
N GLU A 180 17.51 76.27 21.47
CA GLU A 180 17.38 77.73 21.56
C GLU A 180 16.01 78.17 21.02
N GLU A 181 15.40 79.10 21.76
CA GLU A 181 14.22 79.90 21.39
C GLU A 181 14.59 80.86 20.25
N ASP A 182 13.68 81.11 19.31
CA ASP A 182 13.27 82.49 18.96
C ASP A 182 12.16 82.54 17.90
N ASP A 183 11.36 83.59 18.05
CA ASP A 183 10.16 84.03 17.35
C ASP A 183 10.27 84.18 15.80
N PHE A 184 9.08 84.36 15.20
CA PHE A 184 8.77 85.24 14.04
C PHE A 184 8.34 84.57 12.71
N ASP A 185 7.02 84.53 12.51
CA ASP A 185 6.30 84.60 11.20
C ASP A 185 6.45 86.06 10.63
N PRO A 186 6.25 86.45 9.33
CA PRO A 186 5.42 85.79 8.31
C PRO A 186 5.76 85.99 6.79
N HIS A 187 4.94 85.33 5.94
CA HIS A 187 4.58 85.65 4.53
C HIS A 187 5.61 85.52 3.37
N SER A 188 5.28 84.72 2.34
CA SER A 188 4.90 85.27 1.01
C SER A 188 4.37 84.20 0.04
N SER A 189 3.35 84.63 -0.70
CA SER A 189 2.49 84.03 -1.73
C SER A 189 3.10 83.93 -3.14
N ALA A 190 2.52 83.04 -3.98
CA ALA A 190 2.09 83.22 -5.40
C ALA A 190 2.15 81.85 -6.13
N GLU A 191 1.03 81.22 -6.52
CA GLU A 191 0.20 81.43 -7.73
C GLU A 191 0.91 81.15 -9.07
N GLY A 192 0.25 80.36 -9.95
CA GLY A 192 0.56 80.32 -11.38
C GLY A 192 0.21 79.04 -12.17
N ASP A 193 -1.09 78.85 -12.44
CA ASP A 193 -1.74 78.42 -13.70
C ASP A 193 -1.35 77.14 -14.50
N ALA A 194 -2.40 76.33 -14.73
CA ALA A 194 -2.96 75.81 -16.00
C ALA A 194 -2.09 75.83 -17.29
N ASP A 195 -2.19 74.92 -18.27
CA ASP A 195 -3.40 74.44 -18.93
C ASP A 195 -3.11 73.31 -19.97
N SER A 196 -4.16 72.54 -20.28
CA SER A 196 -4.56 71.81 -21.51
C SER A 196 -3.57 71.19 -22.51
N GLY A 197 -4.02 70.05 -23.10
CA GLY A 197 -3.73 69.76 -24.51
C GLY A 197 -3.76 68.29 -24.94
N ARG A 198 -4.96 67.76 -25.20
CA ARG A 198 -5.25 66.49 -25.92
C ARG A 198 -4.57 66.43 -27.30
N SER A 199 -4.22 65.22 -27.78
CA SER A 199 -4.95 64.51 -28.86
C SER A 199 -4.16 63.32 -29.45
N ASP A 200 -4.80 62.14 -29.40
CA ASP A 200 -5.17 61.24 -30.51
C ASP A 200 -4.17 60.84 -31.62
N GLY A 201 -4.17 59.54 -31.97
CA GLY A 201 -3.52 59.06 -33.20
C GLY A 201 -3.28 57.55 -33.29
N THR A 202 -4.31 56.82 -33.71
CA THR A 202 -4.41 55.43 -34.19
C THR A 202 -3.32 54.93 -35.16
N ASN A 203 -2.94 53.63 -35.12
CA ASN A 203 -3.18 52.66 -36.21
C ASN A 203 -2.58 51.25 -36.00
N GLN A 204 -3.49 50.28 -36.01
CA GLN A 204 -3.57 48.96 -36.67
C GLN A 204 -2.36 48.23 -37.33
N ASP A 205 -2.37 46.92 -37.04
CA ASP A 205 -2.26 45.73 -37.91
C ASP A 205 -0.96 45.40 -38.66
N SER A 206 -0.47 44.17 -38.47
CA SER A 206 -0.21 43.18 -39.54
C SER A 206 0.22 41.83 -38.97
N GLU A 207 -0.42 40.77 -39.46
CA GLU A 207 -0.17 39.36 -39.23
C GLU A 207 1.03 38.78 -40.02
N GLU A 208 1.44 37.58 -39.59
CA GLU A 208 1.70 36.39 -40.42
C GLU A 208 3.14 35.92 -40.81
N HIS A 209 3.28 34.60 -40.62
CA HIS A 209 4.11 33.58 -41.29
C HIS A 209 5.54 33.20 -40.82
N ALA A 210 5.57 32.10 -40.05
CA ALA A 210 6.14 30.77 -40.35
C ALA A 210 7.56 30.64 -40.96
N ASP A 211 8.41 29.82 -40.33
CA ASP A 211 9.01 28.66 -41.03
C ASP A 211 9.64 27.60 -40.10
N GLN A 212 9.65 26.37 -40.62
CA GLN A 212 9.95 25.10 -39.95
C GLN A 212 11.42 24.65 -40.05
N ALA A 213 11.77 23.69 -39.16
CA ALA A 213 12.44 22.41 -39.44
C ALA A 213 13.88 22.14 -38.91
N ARG A 214 13.93 21.06 -38.09
CA ARG A 214 14.88 19.90 -38.09
C ARG A 214 16.35 20.19 -37.68
N ASN A 215 16.96 19.49 -36.72
CA ASN A 215 17.31 18.06 -36.78
C ASN A 215 17.99 17.58 -35.48
N ALA A 216 17.94 16.26 -35.30
CA ALA A 216 18.39 15.48 -34.16
C ALA A 216 19.92 15.27 -34.06
N ARG A 217 20.41 14.95 -32.85
CA ARG A 217 21.08 13.68 -32.45
C ARG A 217 22.15 13.85 -31.36
N VAL A 218 22.21 12.82 -30.50
CA VAL A 218 23.42 12.13 -29.99
C VAL A 218 24.02 12.55 -28.61
N ASP A 219 23.90 11.57 -27.71
CA ASP A 219 24.90 10.97 -26.81
C ASP A 219 25.40 11.67 -25.53
N SER A 220 25.01 11.01 -24.42
CA SER A 220 25.84 10.39 -23.37
C SER A 220 26.92 11.17 -22.60
N ASN A 221 26.95 10.83 -21.31
CA ASN A 221 28.06 10.83 -20.34
C ASN A 221 28.32 12.08 -19.49
N THR A 222 28.01 11.91 -18.20
CA THR A 222 28.97 11.93 -17.09
C THR A 222 29.97 13.08 -17.04
N ALA A 223 29.80 14.00 -16.10
CA ALA A 223 30.92 14.62 -15.38
C ALA A 223 30.48 15.25 -14.06
N HIS A 224 31.23 14.90 -13.02
CA HIS A 224 31.36 15.59 -11.74
C HIS A 224 31.85 17.05 -11.89
N THR A 225 31.86 17.75 -10.74
CA THR A 225 32.49 19.06 -10.41
C THR A 225 31.57 20.28 -10.60
N CYS A 226 31.54 21.31 -9.75
CA CYS A 226 32.31 21.59 -8.55
C CYS A 226 31.53 22.60 -7.70
N VAL A 227 31.91 22.64 -6.43
CA VAL A 227 31.50 23.58 -5.38
C VAL A 227 31.77 25.03 -5.82
N GLY A 228 30.76 25.88 -5.73
CA GLY A 228 30.85 27.34 -5.81
C GLY A 228 29.99 27.94 -4.69
N SER A 229 30.66 28.39 -3.64
CA SER A 229 30.11 28.99 -2.43
C SER A 229 29.88 30.50 -2.59
N GLN A 230 28.69 30.98 -2.22
CA GLN A 230 28.33 32.27 -1.56
C GLN A 230 26.94 32.78 -2.03
N PRO A 231 26.24 33.66 -1.28
CA PRO A 231 25.88 33.62 0.14
C PRO A 231 24.34 33.54 0.32
N ARG A 232 23.91 33.08 1.51
CA ARG A 232 22.51 32.91 1.91
C ARG A 232 21.71 34.21 1.82
N GLY A 233 20.81 34.30 0.83
CA GLY A 233 19.61 35.12 0.90
C GLY A 233 18.45 34.28 1.45
N SER A 234 17.73 34.85 2.42
CA SER A 234 16.46 34.40 3.00
C SER A 234 15.76 33.24 2.29
N ILE A 235 15.85 32.03 2.86
CA ILE A 235 15.05 30.88 2.46
C ILE A 235 13.62 31.16 2.92
N GLN A 236 12.83 31.72 2.02
CA GLN A 236 11.37 31.75 2.16
C GLN A 236 10.92 30.29 2.15
N LYS A 237 10.39 29.82 3.28
CA LYS A 237 9.92 28.44 3.51
C LYS A 237 8.81 28.12 2.49
N MET A 238 9.16 27.48 1.38
CA MET A 238 8.21 27.14 0.32
C MET A 238 7.32 25.96 0.75
N LEU A 239 6.03 26.24 0.94
CA LEU A 239 4.97 25.23 0.94
C LEU A 239 4.97 24.52 -0.42
N ALA A 240 5.26 23.23 -0.44
CA ALA A 240 5.38 22.48 -1.68
C ALA A 240 4.00 22.11 -2.23
N ARG A 241 3.74 22.50 -3.50
CA ARG A 241 2.55 22.06 -4.24
C ARG A 241 2.56 20.53 -4.37
N GLY A 242 1.49 19.87 -3.90
CA GLY A 242 1.39 18.42 -3.93
C GLY A 242 1.37 17.82 -5.33
N LYS A 243 1.77 16.55 -5.47
CA LYS A 243 1.58 15.76 -6.69
C LYS A 243 0.08 15.53 -6.91
N LYS A 244 -0.38 15.84 -8.13
CA LYS A 244 -1.76 15.66 -8.63
C LYS A 244 -2.33 14.31 -8.24
N ASP A 245 -3.40 14.30 -7.46
CA ASP A 245 -4.22 13.13 -7.24
C ASP A 245 -5.14 12.98 -8.47
N ASN A 246 -4.91 11.97 -9.31
CA ASN A 246 -5.73 11.70 -10.50
C ASN A 246 -7.11 11.10 -10.14
N ARG A 247 -7.53 11.17 -8.88
CA ARG A 247 -8.79 10.62 -8.38
C ARG A 247 -9.73 11.78 -8.06
N GLY A 248 -10.59 12.13 -9.02
CA GLY A 248 -11.82 12.90 -8.79
C GLY A 248 -11.74 14.43 -8.73
N SER A 249 -10.56 15.07 -8.75
CA SER A 249 -10.49 16.54 -8.66
C SER A 249 -10.59 17.29 -10.01
N ILE A 250 -11.06 16.64 -11.09
CA ILE A 250 -11.00 17.22 -12.45
C ILE A 250 -12.21 18.10 -12.81
N VAL A 251 -13.24 18.21 -11.97
CA VAL A 251 -14.43 19.03 -12.32
C VAL A 251 -14.72 20.20 -11.37
N ASP A 252 -14.24 20.21 -10.12
CA ASP A 252 -14.68 21.21 -9.11
C ASP A 252 -13.84 22.51 -9.03
N ILE A 253 -13.05 22.88 -10.04
CA ILE A 253 -12.24 24.14 -10.01
C ILE A 253 -12.59 25.06 -11.19
N GLY A 254 -13.78 24.90 -11.80
CA GLY A 254 -14.15 25.66 -13.00
C GLY A 254 -15.61 26.06 -13.15
N SER A 255 -16.47 25.80 -12.17
CA SER A 255 -17.87 26.21 -12.18
C SER A 255 -18.26 26.85 -10.85
N ASP A 256 -17.52 27.89 -10.46
CA ASP A 256 -17.89 28.78 -9.33
C ASP A 256 -18.67 30.00 -9.85
N GLU A 257 -19.57 29.79 -10.80
CA GLU A 257 -20.56 30.80 -11.17
C GLU A 257 -21.95 30.23 -10.90
N GLU A 258 -22.53 30.72 -9.79
CA GLU A 258 -23.97 30.74 -9.50
C GLU A 258 -24.63 29.40 -9.10
N GLU A 259 -24.31 28.87 -7.90
CA GLU A 259 -25.29 28.09 -7.13
C GLU A 259 -25.74 28.90 -5.91
N GLU A 260 -27.00 29.33 -5.91
CA GLU A 260 -27.58 30.27 -4.94
C GLU A 260 -27.77 29.71 -3.52
N GLU A 261 -27.49 28.43 -3.26
CA GLU A 261 -27.42 27.86 -1.91
C GLU A 261 -26.50 26.65 -1.95
N ALA A 262 -25.52 26.57 -1.03
CA ALA A 262 -24.73 25.35 -0.90
C ALA A 262 -25.67 24.24 -0.40
N GLY A 263 -26.04 23.31 -1.29
CA GLY A 263 -26.89 22.18 -0.92
C GLY A 263 -26.35 21.46 0.31
N GLU A 264 -27.25 21.03 1.20
CA GLU A 264 -26.91 20.38 2.48
C GLU A 264 -25.91 19.23 2.31
N ASP A 265 -26.05 18.46 1.23
CA ASP A 265 -25.14 17.35 0.87
C ASP A 265 -23.69 17.81 0.62
N VAL A 266 -23.49 19.01 0.07
CA VAL A 266 -22.15 19.59 -0.17
C VAL A 266 -21.48 19.96 1.16
N LEU A 267 -22.26 20.51 2.10
CA LEU A 267 -21.78 20.83 3.44
C LEU A 267 -21.41 19.55 4.20
N ARG A 268 -22.27 18.54 4.16
CA ARG A 268 -22.04 17.22 4.77
C ARG A 268 -20.75 16.59 4.27
N LYS A 269 -20.57 16.58 2.95
CA LYS A 269 -19.36 16.09 2.27
C LYS A 269 -18.10 16.82 2.73
N GLU A 270 -18.16 18.14 2.90
CA GLU A 270 -17.00 18.92 3.32
C GLU A 270 -16.66 18.69 4.80
N ALA A 271 -17.66 18.66 5.69
CA ALA A 271 -17.47 18.34 7.11
C ALA A 271 -16.83 16.96 7.30
N MET A 272 -17.28 15.94 6.55
CA MET A 272 -16.72 14.60 6.65
C MET A 272 -15.26 14.50 6.17
N LYS A 273 -14.85 15.33 5.19
CA LYS A 273 -13.44 15.45 4.80
C LYS A 273 -12.58 16.01 5.93
N VAL A 274 -13.07 17.02 6.65
CA VAL A 274 -12.37 17.59 7.81
C VAL A 274 -12.18 16.50 8.86
N LEU A 275 -13.26 15.79 9.22
CA LEU A 275 -13.20 14.68 10.19
C LEU A 275 -12.21 13.59 9.77
N CYS A 276 -12.25 13.15 8.51
CA CYS A 276 -11.30 12.16 8.00
C CYS A 276 -9.84 12.60 8.19
N ASN A 277 -9.52 13.86 7.89
CA ASN A 277 -8.17 14.41 8.07
C ASN A 277 -7.77 14.47 9.54
N VAL A 278 -8.66 14.97 10.41
CA VAL A 278 -8.42 15.11 11.84
C VAL A 278 -8.14 13.74 12.49
N ILE A 279 -8.98 12.74 12.24
CA ILE A 279 -8.80 11.38 12.76
C ILE A 279 -7.54 10.73 12.17
N TYR A 280 -7.26 10.91 10.89
CA TYR A 280 -6.06 10.33 10.27
C TYR A 280 -4.76 10.89 10.86
N ASN A 281 -4.74 12.18 11.19
CA ASN A 281 -3.52 12.86 11.62
C ASN A 281 -3.32 12.92 13.15
N SER A 282 -4.37 12.78 13.96
CA SER A 282 -4.30 12.88 15.43
C SER A 282 -4.72 11.58 16.12
N VAL A 283 -3.80 11.00 16.89
CA VAL A 283 -4.08 9.83 17.75
C VAL A 283 -5.08 10.17 18.84
N TRP A 284 -4.93 11.35 19.46
CA TRP A 284 -5.88 11.86 20.45
C TRP A 284 -7.31 11.93 19.89
N ALA A 285 -7.47 12.42 18.66
CA ALA A 285 -8.78 12.48 18.03
C ALA A 285 -9.40 11.09 17.78
N GLN A 286 -8.57 10.07 17.50
CA GLN A 286 -9.02 8.69 17.35
C GLN A 286 -9.58 8.14 18.67
N GLU A 287 -8.94 8.45 19.80
CA GLU A 287 -9.40 8.06 21.13
C GLU A 287 -10.73 8.76 21.47
N ARG A 288 -10.79 10.09 21.30
CA ARG A 288 -12.03 10.85 21.52
C ARG A 288 -13.18 10.37 20.63
N ALA A 289 -12.93 10.10 19.34
CA ALA A 289 -13.95 9.58 18.43
C ALA A 289 -14.53 8.23 18.87
N SER A 290 -13.71 7.39 19.51
CA SER A 290 -14.16 6.12 20.11
C SER A 290 -15.03 6.36 21.33
N GLU A 291 -14.63 7.25 22.24
CA GLU A 291 -15.41 7.58 23.44
C GLU A 291 -16.75 8.26 23.11
N LEU A 292 -16.75 9.12 22.09
CA LEU A 292 -17.94 9.80 21.57
C LEU A 292 -18.81 8.90 20.68
N ARG A 293 -18.47 7.61 20.52
CA ARG A 293 -19.24 6.66 19.71
C ARG A 293 -19.56 7.13 18.28
N LEU A 294 -18.64 7.89 17.67
CA LEU A 294 -18.87 8.44 16.33
C LEU A 294 -19.05 7.34 15.28
N LEU A 295 -18.42 6.18 15.48
CA LEU A 295 -18.58 5.02 14.60
C LEU A 295 -20.02 4.50 14.57
N SER A 296 -20.66 4.35 15.73
CA SER A 296 -22.05 3.90 15.84
C SER A 296 -23.00 4.91 15.20
N GLY A 297 -22.75 6.21 15.39
CA GLY A 297 -23.54 7.26 14.72
C GLY A 297 -23.45 7.19 13.19
N VAL A 298 -22.26 6.91 12.63
CA VAL A 298 -22.08 6.74 11.18
C VAL A 298 -22.77 5.46 10.69
N LEU A 299 -22.70 4.39 11.49
CA LEU A 299 -23.35 3.12 11.17
C LEU A 299 -24.88 3.28 11.09
N GLU A 300 -25.47 3.99 12.05
CA GLU A 300 -26.90 4.31 12.07
C GLU A 300 -27.30 5.19 10.88
N ALA A 301 -26.51 6.22 10.56
CA ALA A 301 -26.75 7.06 9.40
C ALA A 301 -26.77 6.23 8.10
N LEU A 302 -25.75 5.38 7.88
CA LEU A 302 -25.69 4.48 6.73
C LEU A 302 -26.85 3.47 6.69
N ALA A 303 -27.29 2.97 7.84
CA ALA A 303 -28.43 2.05 7.92
C ALA A 303 -29.76 2.70 7.50
N MET A 304 -29.94 3.99 7.82
CA MET A 304 -31.09 4.76 7.34
C MET A 304 -30.98 5.06 5.84
N GLU A 305 -29.78 5.34 5.36
CA GLU A 305 -29.54 5.61 3.93
C GLU A 305 -29.73 4.39 3.03
N THR A 306 -29.39 3.20 3.52
CA THR A 306 -29.55 1.95 2.76
C THR A 306 -31.03 1.66 2.45
N GLN A 307 -31.96 2.30 3.16
CA GLN A 307 -33.40 2.24 2.89
C GLN A 307 -33.86 3.29 1.86
N SER A 308 -33.03 4.28 1.55
CA SER A 308 -33.28 5.31 0.54
C SER A 308 -32.90 4.82 -0.87
N LEU A 309 -33.64 5.29 -1.89
CA LEU A 309 -33.45 4.87 -3.29
C LEU A 309 -32.24 5.52 -3.98
N SER A 310 -31.64 6.57 -3.39
CA SER A 310 -30.51 7.29 -3.99
C SER A 310 -29.42 7.57 -2.97
N PRO A 311 -28.15 7.25 -3.27
CA PRO A 311 -27.04 7.57 -2.40
C PRO A 311 -26.70 9.06 -2.47
N HIS A 312 -26.47 9.69 -1.31
CA HIS A 312 -26.02 11.07 -1.22
C HIS A 312 -24.53 11.20 -1.56
N CYS A 313 -24.10 12.38 -2.01
CA CYS A 313 -22.71 12.61 -2.45
C CYS A 313 -21.66 12.51 -1.31
N GLY A 314 -22.11 12.46 -0.04
CA GLY A 314 -21.29 12.32 1.16
C GLY A 314 -20.92 10.88 1.53
N GLN A 315 -21.67 9.87 1.07
CA GLN A 315 -21.57 8.48 1.54
C GLN A 315 -20.17 7.86 1.38
N PHE A 316 -19.41 8.27 0.34
CA PHE A 316 -18.02 7.84 0.18
C PHE A 316 -17.14 8.26 1.35
N TYR A 317 -17.31 9.47 1.87
CA TYR A 317 -16.50 9.99 2.97
C TYR A 317 -16.90 9.40 4.32
N GLU A 318 -18.17 9.02 4.50
CA GLU A 318 -18.62 8.26 5.68
C GLU A 318 -17.99 6.87 5.71
N LEU A 319 -18.02 6.14 4.59
CA LEU A 319 -17.30 4.87 4.44
C LEU A 319 -15.79 5.07 4.65
N ARG A 320 -15.22 6.15 4.12
CA ARG A 320 -13.80 6.47 4.30
C ARG A 320 -13.47 6.71 5.78
N PHE A 321 -14.34 7.41 6.50
CA PHE A 321 -14.19 7.68 7.92
C PHE A 321 -14.26 6.38 8.73
N MET A 322 -15.25 5.50 8.46
CA MET A 322 -15.32 4.16 9.05
C MET A 322 -14.08 3.32 8.75
N PHE A 323 -13.57 3.37 7.52
CA PHE A 323 -12.35 2.67 7.15
C PHE A 323 -11.14 3.17 7.96
N ILE A 324 -10.97 4.49 8.11
CA ILE A 324 -9.87 5.07 8.88
C ILE A 324 -9.98 4.66 10.36
N LEU A 325 -11.15 4.78 10.96
CA LEU A 325 -11.38 4.39 12.36
C LEU A 325 -11.08 2.91 12.59
N THR A 326 -11.65 2.03 11.77
CA THR A 326 -11.43 0.58 11.88
C THR A 326 -9.99 0.18 11.56
N ALA A 327 -9.31 0.90 10.65
CA ALA A 327 -7.90 0.63 10.35
C ALA A 327 -6.98 0.98 11.53
N LEU A 328 -7.19 2.15 12.15
CA LEU A 328 -6.30 2.71 13.18
C LEU A 328 -6.60 2.18 14.59
N ARG A 329 -7.84 1.79 14.89
CA ARG A 329 -8.27 1.32 16.23
C ARG A 329 -8.84 -0.10 16.14
N PRO A 330 -8.11 -1.14 16.61
CA PRO A 330 -8.58 -2.51 16.58
C PRO A 330 -9.86 -2.77 17.38
N GLU A 331 -10.08 -2.04 18.49
CA GLU A 331 -11.27 -2.20 19.35
C GLU A 331 -12.56 -1.89 18.59
N LEU A 332 -12.50 -0.87 17.71
CA LEU A 332 -13.61 -0.45 16.86
C LEU A 332 -13.98 -1.50 15.80
N ARG A 333 -13.07 -2.40 15.44
CA ARG A 333 -13.38 -3.50 14.50
C ARG A 333 -14.34 -4.51 15.13
N THR A 334 -14.08 -4.86 16.38
CA THR A 334 -14.93 -5.78 17.15
C THR A 334 -16.29 -5.14 17.43
N GLN A 335 -16.30 -3.85 17.81
CA GLN A 335 -17.54 -3.10 17.99
C GLN A 335 -18.39 -3.09 16.71
N LEU A 336 -17.81 -2.70 15.57
CA LEU A 336 -18.53 -2.65 14.29
C LEU A 336 -19.09 -4.02 13.88
N LYS A 337 -18.34 -5.09 14.13
CA LYS A 337 -18.80 -6.46 13.87
C LYS A 337 -20.02 -6.82 14.74
N GLN A 338 -20.00 -6.45 16.02
CA GLN A 338 -21.08 -6.73 16.97
C GLN A 338 -22.34 -5.88 16.70
N GLU A 339 -22.18 -4.64 16.23
CA GLU A 339 -23.28 -3.73 15.90
C GLU A 339 -23.93 -4.03 14.53
N GLY A 340 -23.60 -5.16 13.88
CA GLY A 340 -24.20 -5.55 12.60
C GLY A 340 -23.56 -4.88 11.37
N GLY A 341 -22.30 -4.47 11.45
CA GLY A 341 -21.60 -3.87 10.31
C GLY A 341 -21.41 -4.80 9.11
N VAL A 342 -21.28 -6.12 9.32
CA VAL A 342 -21.14 -7.10 8.22
C VAL A 342 -22.38 -7.14 7.32
N PRO A 343 -23.60 -7.40 7.83
CA PRO A 343 -24.79 -7.42 6.98
C PRO A 343 -25.04 -6.06 6.31
N LEU A 344 -24.93 -4.94 7.04
CA LEU A 344 -25.15 -3.62 6.46
C LEU A 344 -24.20 -3.30 5.29
N LEU A 345 -22.90 -3.55 5.46
CA LEU A 345 -21.92 -3.31 4.38
C LEU A 345 -22.10 -4.28 3.21
N THR A 346 -22.66 -5.47 3.47
CA THR A 346 -23.00 -6.44 2.43
C THR A 346 -24.18 -5.95 1.59
N ASP A 347 -25.23 -5.42 2.23
CA ASP A 347 -26.37 -4.79 1.55
C ASP A 347 -25.93 -3.56 0.74
N LEU A 348 -25.05 -2.72 1.30
CA LEU A 348 -24.48 -1.56 0.60
C LEU A 348 -23.67 -1.97 -0.63
N LEU A 349 -22.88 -3.05 -0.55
CA LEU A 349 -22.18 -3.61 -1.70
C LEU A 349 -23.15 -4.09 -2.78
N GLU A 350 -24.22 -4.76 -2.37
CA GLU A 350 -25.26 -5.22 -3.28
C GLU A 350 -25.88 -4.06 -4.07
N GLN A 351 -26.22 -2.97 -3.38
CA GLN A 351 -26.78 -1.76 -3.98
C GLN A 351 -25.79 -1.06 -4.93
N CYS A 352 -24.52 -0.96 -4.53
CA CYS A 352 -23.48 -0.35 -5.37
C CYS A 352 -23.28 -1.10 -6.70
N LEU A 353 -23.39 -2.43 -6.66
CA LEU A 353 -23.17 -3.31 -7.81
C LEU A 353 -24.45 -3.62 -8.58
N LYS A 354 -25.63 -3.23 -8.06
CA LYS A 354 -26.96 -3.53 -8.61
C LYS A 354 -27.11 -5.02 -8.91
N VAL A 355 -26.74 -5.85 -7.93
CA VAL A 355 -26.76 -7.32 -8.05
C VAL A 355 -28.20 -7.79 -8.28
N GLN A 356 -28.37 -8.75 -9.19
CA GLN A 356 -29.65 -9.41 -9.41
C GLN A 356 -29.59 -10.84 -8.91
N TRP A 357 -30.51 -11.20 -8.02
CA TRP A 357 -30.60 -12.54 -7.44
C TRP A 357 -31.52 -13.45 -8.25
N GLY A 358 -31.09 -14.70 -8.43
CA GLY A 358 -31.89 -15.83 -8.86
C GLY A 358 -32.35 -16.66 -7.66
N GLU A 359 -32.48 -17.98 -7.84
CA GLU A 359 -32.84 -18.90 -6.75
C GLU A 359 -31.62 -19.22 -5.84
N GLN A 360 -31.83 -19.33 -4.52
CA GLN A 360 -30.85 -19.83 -3.54
C GLN A 360 -29.45 -19.17 -3.55
N ASN A 361 -29.34 -17.84 -3.35
CA ASN A 361 -28.08 -17.08 -3.36
C ASN A 361 -27.27 -17.16 -4.67
N GLN A 362 -27.90 -17.54 -5.79
CA GLN A 362 -27.25 -17.50 -7.09
C GLN A 362 -27.40 -16.10 -7.68
N VAL A 363 -26.27 -15.48 -8.02
CA VAL A 363 -26.25 -14.19 -8.69
C VAL A 363 -26.46 -14.41 -10.19
N VAL A 364 -27.43 -13.70 -10.78
CA VAL A 364 -27.67 -13.72 -12.23
C VAL A 364 -26.69 -12.75 -12.88
N VAL A 365 -25.71 -13.31 -13.60
CA VAL A 365 -24.73 -12.52 -14.35
C VAL A 365 -25.34 -12.11 -15.69
N ASN A 366 -25.67 -10.83 -15.86
CA ASN A 366 -26.06 -10.27 -17.16
C ASN A 366 -24.81 -9.73 -17.88
N PRO A 367 -24.29 -10.41 -18.91
CA PRO A 367 -23.07 -9.98 -19.62
C PRO A 367 -23.26 -8.69 -20.43
N THR A 368 -24.49 -8.21 -20.60
CA THR A 368 -24.86 -6.98 -21.31
C THR A 368 -25.14 -5.80 -20.39
N ALA A 369 -24.95 -5.94 -19.07
CA ALA A 369 -25.14 -4.85 -18.14
C ALA A 369 -24.12 -3.72 -18.39
N PRO A 370 -24.51 -2.44 -18.21
CA PRO A 370 -23.57 -1.33 -18.30
C PRO A 370 -22.47 -1.47 -17.24
N PRO A 371 -21.25 -0.98 -17.51
CA PRO A 371 -20.17 -1.01 -16.54
C PRO A 371 -20.56 -0.23 -15.28
N VAL A 372 -20.04 -0.65 -14.13
CA VAL A 372 -20.33 0.01 -12.85
C VAL A 372 -19.72 1.42 -12.86
N PRO A 373 -20.51 2.46 -12.51
CA PRO A 373 -20.04 3.84 -12.55
C PRO A 373 -18.95 4.08 -11.51
N THR A 374 -18.06 5.02 -11.81
CA THR A 374 -16.88 5.32 -11.00
C THR A 374 -17.22 5.56 -9.52
N GLU A 375 -18.25 6.35 -9.22
CA GLU A 375 -18.67 6.64 -7.85
C GLU A 375 -19.15 5.40 -7.08
N ALA A 376 -19.90 4.51 -7.74
CA ALA A 376 -20.36 3.27 -7.13
C ALA A 376 -19.20 2.30 -6.90
N SER A 377 -18.26 2.20 -7.86
CA SER A 377 -17.06 1.37 -7.70
C SER A 377 -16.18 1.85 -6.53
N GLN A 378 -16.07 3.17 -6.32
CA GLN A 378 -15.30 3.75 -5.22
C GLN A 378 -15.94 3.46 -3.86
N ARG A 379 -17.26 3.60 -3.73
CA ARG A 379 -17.99 3.21 -2.51
C ARG A 379 -17.86 1.73 -2.22
N ALA A 380 -18.01 0.88 -3.24
CA ALA A 380 -17.80 -0.56 -3.10
C ALA A 380 -16.38 -0.89 -2.63
N MET A 381 -15.35 -0.22 -3.17
CA MET A 381 -13.97 -0.41 -2.73
C MET A 381 -13.74 0.02 -1.27
N GLU A 382 -14.35 1.10 -0.78
CA GLU A 382 -14.25 1.45 0.65
C GLU A 382 -14.99 0.43 1.53
N ALA A 383 -16.19 -0.01 1.14
CA ALA A 383 -16.93 -1.05 1.85
C ALA A 383 -16.13 -2.36 1.96
N LEU A 384 -15.50 -2.81 0.87
CA LEU A 384 -14.61 -3.99 0.86
C LEU A 384 -13.43 -3.85 1.83
N LYS A 385 -12.85 -2.65 1.96
CA LYS A 385 -11.75 -2.41 2.90
C LYS A 385 -12.21 -2.49 4.36
N ILE A 386 -13.40 -1.93 4.66
CA ILE A 386 -13.98 -2.01 6.01
C ILE A 386 -14.32 -3.47 6.35
N LEU A 387 -14.98 -4.18 5.41
CA LEU A 387 -15.29 -5.60 5.55
C LEU A 387 -14.03 -6.42 5.79
N PHE A 388 -12.94 -6.16 5.05
CA PHE A 388 -11.65 -6.83 5.29
C PHE A 388 -11.12 -6.57 6.70
N ASN A 389 -11.18 -5.33 7.19
CA ASN A 389 -10.72 -4.98 8.54
C ASN A 389 -11.49 -5.76 9.63
N ILE A 390 -12.82 -5.90 9.49
CA ILE A 390 -13.66 -6.57 10.50
C ILE A 390 -13.70 -8.10 10.38
N THR A 391 -13.38 -8.65 9.19
CA THR A 391 -13.38 -10.11 8.93
C THR A 391 -11.99 -10.74 8.93
N HIS A 392 -10.89 -9.98 9.03
CA HIS A 392 -9.54 -10.53 8.96
C HIS A 392 -9.27 -11.72 9.92
N SER A 393 -9.87 -11.74 11.11
CA SER A 393 -9.71 -12.83 12.08
C SER A 393 -10.67 -14.02 11.89
N THR A 394 -11.67 -13.92 11.00
CA THR A 394 -12.75 -14.94 10.91
C THR A 394 -12.34 -16.20 10.17
N HIS A 395 -11.29 -16.17 9.34
CA HIS A 395 -10.80 -17.36 8.63
C HIS A 395 -10.31 -18.51 9.55
N THR A 396 -10.03 -18.22 10.82
CA THR A 396 -9.54 -19.20 11.82
C THR A 396 -10.62 -19.84 12.68
N GLN A 397 -11.86 -19.33 12.60
CA GLN A 397 -12.97 -19.76 13.46
C GLN A 397 -14.01 -20.48 12.60
N ASP A 398 -14.53 -21.60 13.10
CA ASP A 398 -15.72 -22.21 12.51
C ASP A 398 -16.91 -21.24 12.74
N PRO A 399 -17.49 -20.67 11.66
CA PRO A 399 -18.58 -19.72 11.80
C PRO A 399 -19.82 -20.39 12.41
N SER A 400 -20.63 -19.61 13.14
CA SER A 400 -21.97 -20.05 13.51
C SER A 400 -22.83 -20.32 12.27
N GLU A 401 -23.97 -21.00 12.40
CA GLU A 401 -24.87 -21.25 11.26
C GLU A 401 -25.38 -19.94 10.63
N GLU A 402 -25.69 -18.94 11.45
CA GLU A 402 -26.12 -17.60 11.01
C GLU A 402 -24.98 -16.86 10.28
N ASP A 403 -23.78 -16.84 10.86
CA ASP A 403 -22.61 -16.24 10.24
C ASP A 403 -22.23 -16.95 8.93
N SER A 404 -22.41 -18.27 8.86
CA SER A 404 -22.15 -19.06 7.64
C SER A 404 -23.06 -18.63 6.49
N ALA A 405 -24.34 -18.37 6.78
CA ALA A 405 -25.29 -17.89 5.77
C ALA A 405 -24.92 -16.48 5.29
N LEU A 406 -24.57 -15.58 6.23
CA LEU A 406 -24.11 -14.23 5.92
C LEU A 406 -22.83 -14.23 5.07
N PHE A 407 -21.83 -15.04 5.43
CA PHE A 407 -20.58 -15.13 4.68
C PHE A 407 -20.75 -15.80 3.31
N ARG A 408 -21.67 -16.76 3.16
CA ARG A 408 -22.02 -17.29 1.83
C ARG A 408 -22.68 -16.25 0.95
N HIS A 409 -23.61 -15.47 1.51
CA HIS A 409 -24.26 -14.38 0.80
C HIS A 409 -23.23 -13.32 0.35
N LEU A 410 -22.33 -12.89 1.26
CA LEU A 410 -21.21 -12.02 0.93
C LEU A 410 -20.30 -12.64 -0.14
N ALA A 411 -19.93 -13.92 -0.03
CA ALA A 411 -19.09 -14.60 -1.01
C ALA A 411 -19.72 -14.63 -2.41
N ALA A 412 -21.05 -14.75 -2.53
CA ALA A 412 -21.75 -14.66 -3.81
C ALA A 412 -21.59 -13.26 -4.45
N ILE A 413 -21.73 -12.19 -3.66
CA ILE A 413 -21.50 -10.80 -4.13
C ILE A 413 -20.04 -10.61 -4.54
N LEU A 414 -19.08 -11.17 -3.78
CA LEU A 414 -17.67 -11.11 -4.12
C LEU A 414 -17.34 -11.87 -5.41
N GLY A 415 -18.00 -13.01 -5.66
CA GLY A 415 -17.94 -13.71 -6.94
C GLY A 415 -18.33 -12.80 -8.11
N GLN A 416 -19.40 -12.01 -7.94
CA GLN A 416 -19.83 -11.03 -8.91
C GLN A 416 -18.82 -9.88 -9.10
N CYS A 417 -18.19 -9.38 -8.02
CA CYS A 417 -17.12 -8.39 -8.10
C CYS A 417 -15.92 -8.85 -8.93
N LEU A 418 -15.66 -10.16 -9.02
CA LEU A 418 -14.59 -10.71 -9.84
C LEU A 418 -14.93 -10.69 -11.34
N ILE A 419 -16.22 -10.71 -11.70
CA ILE A 419 -16.69 -10.83 -13.09
C ILE A 419 -17.01 -9.46 -13.69
N ILE A 420 -17.59 -8.54 -12.91
CA ILE A 420 -18.01 -7.21 -13.37
C ILE A 420 -16.84 -6.37 -13.91
N ALA A 421 -17.15 -5.54 -14.91
CA ALA A 421 -16.29 -4.46 -15.40
C ALA A 421 -16.75 -3.10 -14.85
N CYS A 422 -15.79 -2.27 -14.43
CA CYS A 422 -16.02 -0.86 -14.09
C CYS A 422 -15.71 0.03 -15.31
N GLU A 423 -16.14 1.30 -15.27
CA GLU A 423 -15.86 2.29 -16.33
C GLU A 423 -14.35 2.44 -16.65
N GLY A 424 -13.48 2.21 -15.68
CA GLY A 424 -12.03 2.25 -15.85
C GLY A 424 -11.35 0.90 -15.60
N GLU A 425 -10.32 0.63 -16.40
CA GLU A 425 -9.52 -0.60 -16.29
C GLU A 425 -8.78 -0.67 -14.94
N LYS A 426 -8.28 0.48 -14.46
CA LYS A 426 -7.58 0.57 -13.18
C LYS A 426 -8.52 0.34 -12.01
N GLU A 427 -9.71 0.90 -12.07
CA GLU A 427 -10.78 0.75 -11.08
C GLU A 427 -11.23 -0.71 -11.00
N THR A 428 -11.38 -1.37 -12.16
CA THR A 428 -11.66 -2.81 -12.24
C THR A 428 -10.53 -3.63 -11.58
N ASP A 429 -9.27 -3.31 -11.88
CA ASP A 429 -8.09 -3.97 -11.32
C ASP A 429 -7.94 -3.76 -9.79
N ASP A 430 -8.31 -2.58 -9.29
CA ASP A 430 -8.27 -2.23 -7.86
C ASP A 430 -9.46 -2.87 -7.11
N LEU A 431 -10.67 -2.88 -7.71
CA LEU A 431 -11.85 -3.58 -7.17
C LEU A 431 -11.56 -5.08 -7.00
N LYS A 432 -11.10 -5.76 -8.06
CA LYS A 432 -10.71 -7.18 -7.99
C LYS A 432 -9.67 -7.44 -6.90
N GLY A 433 -8.69 -6.54 -6.73
CA GLY A 433 -7.67 -6.68 -5.69
C GLY A 433 -8.27 -6.64 -4.27
N HIS A 434 -9.17 -5.70 -4.01
CA HIS A 434 -9.86 -5.61 -2.72
C HIS A 434 -10.80 -6.80 -2.48
N THR A 435 -11.48 -7.28 -3.52
CA THR A 435 -12.31 -8.49 -3.46
C THR A 435 -11.50 -9.72 -3.07
N VAL A 436 -10.32 -9.93 -3.67
CA VAL A 436 -9.46 -11.07 -3.33
C VAL A 436 -8.95 -11.01 -1.89
N ASN A 437 -8.61 -9.81 -1.40
CA ASN A 437 -8.19 -9.64 -0.01
C ASN A 437 -9.31 -10.08 0.95
N LEU A 438 -10.54 -9.66 0.68
CA LEU A 438 -11.70 -10.04 1.50
C LEU A 438 -12.01 -11.53 1.40
N LEU A 439 -12.00 -12.10 0.19
CA LEU A 439 -12.19 -13.54 -0.01
C LEU A 439 -11.17 -14.39 0.78
N SER A 440 -9.93 -13.90 0.93
CA SER A 440 -8.89 -14.55 1.73
C SER A 440 -9.15 -14.49 3.25
N ALA A 441 -10.02 -13.59 3.70
CA ALA A 441 -10.39 -13.43 5.12
C ALA A 441 -11.63 -14.24 5.52
N LEU A 442 -12.39 -14.75 4.53
CA LEU A 442 -13.61 -15.54 4.76
C LEU A 442 -13.29 -17.03 5.04
N PRO A 443 -14.15 -17.74 5.81
CA PRO A 443 -14.03 -19.19 6.00
C PRO A 443 -14.12 -19.95 4.67
N LEU A 444 -13.22 -20.91 4.46
CA LEU A 444 -13.15 -21.69 3.21
C LEU A 444 -14.43 -22.51 2.93
N SER A 445 -15.17 -22.89 3.98
CA SER A 445 -16.44 -23.61 3.88
C SER A 445 -17.58 -22.81 3.23
N CYS A 446 -17.45 -21.48 3.15
CA CYS A 446 -18.45 -20.58 2.54
C CYS A 446 -18.13 -20.23 1.08
N LEU A 447 -16.95 -20.63 0.57
CA LEU A 447 -16.48 -20.30 -0.78
C LEU A 447 -16.96 -21.28 -1.85
N ASP A 448 -17.61 -22.36 -1.44
CA ASP A 448 -18.26 -23.34 -2.32
C ASP A 448 -19.30 -22.69 -3.26
N ILE A 449 -19.91 -21.58 -2.83
CA ILE A 449 -20.85 -20.81 -3.63
C ILE A 449 -20.25 -20.23 -4.90
N LEU A 450 -18.94 -19.93 -4.92
CA LEU A 450 -18.23 -19.41 -6.10
C LEU A 450 -18.20 -20.41 -7.26
N LEU A 451 -18.35 -21.71 -6.97
CA LEU A 451 -18.38 -22.78 -7.95
C LEU A 451 -19.81 -23.21 -8.33
N SER A 452 -20.81 -22.70 -7.59
CA SER A 452 -22.22 -23.09 -7.68
C SER A 452 -23.05 -22.16 -8.56
N ILE A 453 -22.41 -21.22 -9.27
CA ILE A 453 -23.06 -20.28 -10.19
C ILE A 453 -23.60 -21.05 -11.42
N PRO A 454 -24.84 -20.78 -11.88
CA PRO A 454 -25.40 -21.42 -13.06
C PRO A 454 -24.49 -21.33 -14.27
N LEU A 455 -24.44 -22.41 -15.04
CA LEU A 455 -23.67 -22.48 -16.27
C LEU A 455 -24.37 -21.67 -17.36
N SER A 456 -23.72 -20.64 -17.86
CA SER A 456 -24.13 -19.96 -19.09
C SER A 456 -23.44 -20.62 -20.30
N PRO A 457 -23.97 -20.48 -21.54
CA PRO A 457 -23.37 -21.10 -22.72
C PRO A 457 -21.97 -20.57 -23.06
N ASN A 458 -21.58 -19.41 -22.52
CA ASN A 458 -20.25 -18.80 -22.70
C ASN A 458 -19.35 -18.95 -21.46
N SER A 459 -19.80 -19.67 -20.43
CA SER A 459 -19.03 -19.87 -19.19
C SER A 459 -17.95 -20.92 -19.39
N GLU A 460 -16.80 -20.71 -18.74
CA GLU A 460 -15.74 -21.70 -18.61
C GLU A 460 -16.21 -22.83 -17.69
N GLN A 461 -16.22 -24.07 -18.21
CA GLN A 461 -16.74 -25.23 -17.50
C GLN A 461 -15.64 -26.26 -17.25
N TRP A 462 -15.62 -26.82 -16.04
CA TRP A 462 -14.72 -27.93 -15.71
C TRP A 462 -15.41 -28.97 -14.83
N GLU A 463 -15.44 -30.23 -15.28
CA GLU A 463 -16.15 -31.33 -14.59
C GLU A 463 -17.63 -31.00 -14.24
N GLY A 464 -18.30 -30.16 -15.05
CA GLY A 464 -19.69 -29.75 -14.84
C GLY A 464 -19.89 -28.62 -13.81
N LEU A 465 -18.82 -27.98 -13.34
CA LEU A 465 -18.87 -26.80 -12.48
C LEU A 465 -18.45 -25.53 -13.23
N ASN A 466 -18.95 -24.38 -12.77
CA ASN A 466 -18.59 -23.07 -13.29
C ASN A 466 -17.18 -22.69 -12.78
N MET A 467 -16.27 -22.32 -13.70
CA MET A 467 -14.91 -21.87 -13.40
C MET A 467 -14.67 -20.40 -13.74
N ASP A 468 -15.70 -19.61 -14.06
CA ASP A 468 -15.58 -18.19 -14.47
C ASP A 468 -14.87 -17.35 -13.40
N CYS A 469 -15.23 -17.49 -12.12
CA CYS A 469 -14.56 -16.78 -11.02
C CYS A 469 -13.09 -17.19 -10.90
N VAL A 470 -12.80 -18.49 -11.01
CA VAL A 470 -11.43 -19.03 -10.92
C VAL A 470 -10.58 -18.56 -12.09
N GLN A 471 -11.15 -18.55 -13.31
CA GLN A 471 -10.49 -18.05 -14.50
C GLN A 471 -10.25 -16.54 -14.43
N SER A 472 -11.21 -15.76 -13.93
CA SER A 472 -11.02 -14.31 -13.72
C SER A 472 -9.90 -14.03 -12.73
N LEU A 473 -9.77 -14.83 -11.66
CA LEU A 473 -8.66 -14.76 -10.70
C LEU A 473 -7.32 -15.11 -11.34
N LEU A 474 -7.28 -16.14 -12.18
CA LEU A 474 -6.09 -16.56 -12.90
C LEU A 474 -5.62 -15.45 -13.85
N VAL A 475 -6.52 -14.92 -14.69
CA VAL A 475 -6.23 -13.79 -15.60
C VAL A 475 -5.80 -12.55 -14.82
N TYR A 476 -6.42 -12.28 -13.66
CA TYR A 476 -6.00 -11.19 -12.79
C TYR A 476 -4.57 -11.38 -12.29
N MET A 477 -4.22 -12.58 -11.82
CA MET A 477 -2.87 -12.93 -11.37
C MET A 477 -1.85 -12.77 -12.50
N GLU A 478 -2.14 -13.28 -13.70
CA GLU A 478 -1.28 -13.17 -14.89
C GLU A 478 -0.96 -11.71 -15.23
N ARG A 479 -1.98 -10.85 -15.31
CA ARG A 479 -1.79 -9.41 -15.55
C ARG A 479 -0.95 -8.74 -14.47
N LYS A 480 -1.03 -9.19 -13.21
CA LYS A 480 -0.19 -8.63 -12.13
C LYS A 480 1.26 -9.13 -12.20
N LEU A 481 1.48 -10.36 -12.66
CA LEU A 481 2.83 -10.89 -12.90
C LEU A 481 3.55 -10.11 -14.01
N GLU A 482 2.86 -9.75 -15.08
CA GLU A 482 3.43 -9.00 -16.22
C GLU A 482 3.82 -7.56 -15.86
N LYS A 483 3.05 -6.89 -14.99
CA LYS A 483 3.24 -5.47 -14.66
C LYS A 483 4.46 -5.18 -13.76
N GLY A 484 5.16 -6.20 -13.23
CA GLY A 484 6.53 -6.17 -12.68
C GLY A 484 6.93 -5.20 -11.55
N VAL A 485 6.17 -4.13 -11.28
CA VAL A 485 6.71 -2.92 -10.60
C VAL A 485 6.27 -2.78 -9.14
N LYS A 486 5.30 -3.57 -8.63
CA LYS A 486 4.93 -3.64 -7.19
C LYS A 486 4.37 -5.02 -6.81
N VAL A 487 5.16 -6.06 -7.07
CA VAL A 487 4.74 -7.47 -7.04
C VAL A 487 4.17 -7.90 -5.68
N LYS A 488 4.76 -7.49 -4.55
CA LYS A 488 4.41 -8.02 -3.22
C LYS A 488 2.95 -7.79 -2.81
N ALA A 489 2.53 -6.52 -2.70
CA ALA A 489 1.27 -6.17 -2.03
C ALA A 489 0.01 -6.60 -2.79
N LYS A 490 0.10 -6.76 -4.12
CA LYS A 490 -1.05 -7.13 -4.96
C LYS A 490 -1.08 -8.61 -5.35
N LEU A 491 0.07 -9.29 -5.37
CA LEU A 491 0.16 -10.69 -5.82
C LEU A 491 -0.04 -11.69 -4.68
N THR A 492 0.50 -11.41 -3.50
CA THR A 492 0.47 -12.32 -2.34
C THR A 492 -0.94 -12.77 -1.96
N PRO A 493 -1.95 -11.88 -1.87
CA PRO A 493 -3.32 -12.30 -1.52
C PRO A 493 -3.92 -13.24 -2.57
N VAL A 494 -3.69 -12.98 -3.85
CA VAL A 494 -4.20 -13.84 -4.95
C VAL A 494 -3.56 -15.21 -4.92
N LEU A 495 -2.23 -15.28 -4.72
CA LEU A 495 -1.52 -16.55 -4.62
C LEU A 495 -2.01 -17.37 -3.42
N ASN A 496 -2.15 -16.74 -2.26
CA ASN A 496 -2.64 -17.42 -1.06
C ASN A 496 -4.07 -17.92 -1.24
N PHE A 497 -4.96 -17.07 -1.76
CA PHE A 497 -6.35 -17.45 -2.01
C PHE A 497 -6.46 -18.64 -2.97
N LEU A 498 -5.78 -18.59 -4.12
CA LEU A 498 -5.77 -19.70 -5.09
C LEU A 498 -5.16 -20.98 -4.48
N THR A 499 -4.18 -20.85 -3.58
CA THR A 499 -3.57 -21.98 -2.88
C THR A 499 -4.57 -22.62 -1.92
N GLU A 500 -5.25 -21.84 -1.09
CA GLU A 500 -6.26 -22.33 -0.15
C GLU A 500 -7.48 -22.93 -0.86
N CYS A 501 -7.99 -22.26 -1.91
CA CYS A 501 -9.03 -22.82 -2.76
C CYS A 501 -8.62 -24.15 -3.40
N SER A 502 -7.33 -24.31 -3.77
CA SER A 502 -6.79 -25.57 -4.32
C SER A 502 -6.62 -26.67 -3.27
N ARG A 503 -6.42 -26.31 -2.00
CA ARG A 503 -6.44 -27.26 -0.88
C ARG A 503 -7.86 -27.75 -0.62
N ALA A 504 -8.82 -26.83 -0.53
CA ALA A 504 -10.22 -27.11 -0.20
C ALA A 504 -10.98 -27.82 -1.34
N HIS A 505 -10.87 -27.34 -2.59
CA HIS A 505 -11.68 -27.82 -3.71
C HIS A 505 -10.86 -28.58 -4.75
N ARG A 506 -11.15 -29.89 -4.87
CA ARG A 506 -10.45 -30.81 -5.81
C ARG A 506 -10.59 -30.35 -7.26
N GLN A 507 -11.75 -29.85 -7.66
CA GLN A 507 -12.07 -29.43 -9.02
C GLN A 507 -11.28 -28.17 -9.40
N THR A 508 -11.28 -27.15 -8.54
CA THR A 508 -10.47 -25.93 -8.69
C THR A 508 -8.98 -26.27 -8.84
N ARG A 509 -8.45 -27.17 -8.00
CA ARG A 509 -7.06 -27.63 -8.10
C ARG A 509 -6.77 -28.30 -9.45
N ARG A 510 -7.66 -29.16 -9.96
CA ARG A 510 -7.47 -29.84 -11.25
C ARG A 510 -7.49 -28.85 -12.42
N TYR A 511 -8.43 -27.91 -12.39
CA TYR A 511 -8.53 -26.84 -13.38
C TYR A 511 -7.26 -25.97 -13.40
N LEU A 512 -6.88 -25.42 -12.24
CA LEU A 512 -5.66 -24.60 -12.11
C LEU A 512 -4.39 -25.39 -12.47
N ARG A 513 -4.33 -26.68 -12.13
CA ARG A 513 -3.21 -27.55 -12.54
C ARG A 513 -3.12 -27.62 -14.06
N GLN A 514 -4.23 -27.74 -14.78
CA GLN A 514 -4.20 -27.82 -16.23
C GLN A 514 -3.80 -26.50 -16.89
N GLN A 515 -4.27 -25.37 -16.34
CA GLN A 515 -3.95 -24.03 -16.86
C GLN A 515 -2.50 -23.62 -16.55
N ILE A 516 -2.05 -23.83 -15.30
CA ILE A 516 -0.72 -23.40 -14.85
C ILE A 516 0.37 -24.45 -15.13
N LEU A 517 0.08 -25.74 -14.92
CA LEU A 517 1.05 -26.85 -15.03
C LEU A 517 0.59 -27.90 -16.06
N PRO A 518 0.43 -27.53 -17.35
CA PRO A 518 0.08 -28.48 -18.38
C PRO A 518 1.12 -29.61 -18.47
N PRO A 519 0.75 -30.81 -18.94
CA PRO A 519 1.68 -31.91 -19.15
C PRO A 519 2.89 -31.46 -19.98
N LEU A 520 4.10 -31.82 -19.54
CA LEU A 520 5.34 -31.34 -20.14
C LEU A 520 5.52 -31.93 -21.54
N THR A 521 5.52 -31.09 -22.57
CA THR A 521 5.84 -31.51 -23.94
C THR A 521 7.29 -31.22 -24.29
N ASP A 522 7.79 -30.06 -23.86
CA ASP A 522 9.17 -29.61 -24.06
C ASP A 522 9.94 -29.54 -22.74
N VAL A 523 11.07 -30.26 -22.67
CA VAL A 523 11.97 -30.35 -21.52
C VAL A 523 13.39 -29.88 -21.86
N SER A 524 13.57 -29.23 -23.01
CA SER A 524 14.87 -28.70 -23.45
C SER A 524 15.24 -27.40 -22.72
N CYS A 525 14.25 -26.56 -22.43
CA CYS A 525 14.42 -25.29 -21.76
C CYS A 525 14.33 -25.43 -20.24
N ARG A 526 15.03 -24.57 -19.49
CA ARG A 526 14.91 -24.53 -18.03
C ARG A 526 13.51 -24.05 -17.61
N PRO A 527 12.94 -24.56 -16.50
CA PRO A 527 11.58 -24.23 -16.07
C PRO A 527 11.30 -22.73 -15.89
N GLU A 528 12.28 -21.95 -15.40
CA GLU A 528 12.16 -20.50 -15.17
C GLU A 528 12.25 -19.62 -16.44
N HIS A 529 12.70 -20.22 -17.55
CA HIS A 529 12.84 -19.54 -18.84
C HIS A 529 11.54 -19.71 -19.64
N GLY A 530 10.89 -18.59 -19.96
CA GLY A 530 9.62 -18.56 -20.69
C GLY A 530 8.70 -17.42 -20.25
N THR A 531 7.66 -17.19 -21.05
CA THR A 531 6.59 -16.22 -20.79
C THR A 531 5.34 -16.85 -20.17
N THR A 532 5.27 -18.19 -20.10
CA THR A 532 4.14 -18.91 -19.50
C THR A 532 4.00 -18.60 -18.01
N VAL A 533 2.78 -18.72 -17.48
CA VAL A 533 2.48 -18.53 -16.05
C VAL A 533 3.35 -19.42 -15.17
N LYS A 534 3.54 -20.69 -15.56
CA LYS A 534 4.49 -21.61 -14.93
C LYS A 534 5.86 -20.98 -14.77
N SER A 535 6.47 -20.55 -15.87
CA SER A 535 7.83 -20.02 -15.89
C SER A 535 7.95 -18.74 -15.07
N GLN A 536 6.93 -17.88 -15.12
CA GLN A 536 6.86 -16.67 -14.29
C GLN A 536 6.79 -17.01 -12.79
N LEU A 537 5.95 -17.97 -12.39
CA LEU A 537 5.84 -18.42 -10.99
C LEU A 537 7.12 -19.11 -10.51
N VAL A 538 7.76 -19.95 -11.33
CA VAL A 538 9.04 -20.58 -10.99
C VAL A 538 10.13 -19.53 -10.78
N ARG A 539 10.16 -18.47 -11.60
CA ARG A 539 11.07 -17.32 -11.40
C ARG A 539 10.82 -16.60 -10.08
N LEU A 540 9.57 -16.53 -9.61
CA LEU A 540 9.26 -15.95 -8.30
C LEU A 540 9.76 -16.79 -7.11
N MET A 541 9.99 -18.10 -7.27
CA MET A 541 10.51 -18.97 -6.21
C MET A 541 11.95 -18.59 -5.77
N THR A 542 12.65 -17.79 -6.58
CA THR A 542 13.99 -17.28 -6.29
C THR A 542 14.01 -15.75 -6.13
N HIS A 543 12.84 -15.13 -5.94
CA HIS A 543 12.71 -13.71 -5.70
C HIS A 543 13.32 -13.29 -4.34
N VAL A 544 13.77 -12.03 -4.24
CA VAL A 544 14.41 -11.45 -3.05
C VAL A 544 13.44 -11.38 -1.85
N ASP A 545 12.17 -11.10 -2.13
CA ASP A 545 11.11 -11.08 -1.11
C ASP A 545 10.72 -12.51 -0.72
N THR A 546 10.91 -12.84 0.57
CA THR A 546 10.65 -14.17 1.12
C THR A 546 9.18 -14.55 1.08
N GLU A 547 8.26 -13.62 1.32
CA GLU A 547 6.81 -13.90 1.32
C GLU A 547 6.36 -14.29 -0.08
N VAL A 548 6.69 -13.49 -1.10
CA VAL A 548 6.32 -13.78 -2.50
C VAL A 548 6.91 -15.11 -2.95
N LYS A 549 8.17 -15.38 -2.59
CA LYS A 549 8.85 -16.65 -2.84
C LYS A 549 8.09 -17.82 -2.24
N HIS A 550 7.71 -17.73 -0.97
CA HIS A 550 6.98 -18.79 -0.28
C HIS A 550 5.60 -19.02 -0.89
N CYS A 551 4.84 -17.96 -1.16
CA CYS A 551 3.49 -18.06 -1.74
C CYS A 551 3.50 -18.68 -3.15
N ALA A 552 4.43 -18.26 -4.01
CA ALA A 552 4.56 -18.83 -5.36
C ALA A 552 4.93 -20.32 -5.32
N ALA A 553 5.90 -20.67 -4.47
CA ALA A 553 6.34 -22.05 -4.30
C ALA A 553 5.23 -22.93 -3.69
N ASP A 554 4.47 -22.39 -2.74
CA ASP A 554 3.39 -23.12 -2.08
C ASP A 554 2.21 -23.43 -3.01
N LEU A 555 1.79 -22.46 -3.84
CA LEU A 555 0.78 -22.69 -4.87
C LEU A 555 1.17 -23.84 -5.79
N LEU A 556 2.39 -23.81 -6.34
CA LEU A 556 2.90 -24.85 -7.22
C LEU A 556 2.99 -26.21 -6.53
N PHE A 557 3.34 -26.24 -5.23
CA PHE A 557 3.41 -27.47 -4.44
C PHE A 557 2.03 -28.09 -4.22
N VAL A 558 1.01 -27.29 -3.88
CA VAL A 558 -0.38 -27.74 -3.73
C VAL A 558 -0.95 -28.26 -5.05
N LEU A 559 -0.68 -27.58 -6.17
CA LEU A 559 -1.07 -28.04 -7.52
C LEU A 559 -0.38 -29.36 -7.90
N CYS A 560 0.77 -29.67 -7.29
CA CYS A 560 1.47 -30.94 -7.41
C CYS A 560 0.97 -32.03 -6.44
N LYS A 561 -0.14 -31.79 -5.72
CA LYS A 561 -0.64 -32.66 -4.65
C LYS A 561 0.37 -32.86 -3.52
N GLU A 562 1.16 -31.83 -3.23
CA GLU A 562 2.19 -31.84 -2.18
C GLU A 562 3.21 -32.98 -2.32
N ASN A 563 3.42 -33.42 -3.57
CA ASN A 563 4.36 -34.50 -3.90
C ASN A 563 5.70 -33.92 -4.35
N VAL A 564 6.77 -34.25 -3.62
CA VAL A 564 8.13 -33.74 -3.89
C VAL A 564 8.61 -34.08 -5.29
N SER A 565 8.48 -35.34 -5.73
CA SER A 565 8.96 -35.77 -7.05
C SER A 565 8.24 -35.05 -8.20
N ARG A 566 6.91 -34.90 -8.10
CA ARG A 566 6.13 -34.16 -9.07
C ARG A 566 6.48 -32.67 -9.05
N PHE A 567 6.66 -32.09 -7.88
CA PHE A 567 7.05 -30.69 -7.73
C PHE A 567 8.42 -30.40 -8.37
N VAL A 568 9.42 -31.25 -8.11
CA VAL A 568 10.76 -31.14 -8.72
C VAL A 568 10.71 -31.31 -10.23
N LYS A 569 9.88 -32.23 -10.76
CA LYS A 569 9.68 -32.39 -12.22
C LYS A 569 9.28 -31.09 -12.92
N TYR A 570 8.41 -30.28 -12.32
CA TYR A 570 7.90 -29.07 -12.97
C TYR A 570 8.72 -27.80 -12.68
N THR A 571 9.47 -27.78 -11.57
CA THR A 571 10.15 -26.56 -11.09
C THR A 571 11.68 -26.64 -11.17
N GLY A 572 12.25 -27.84 -11.22
CA GLY A 572 13.69 -28.09 -11.05
C GLY A 572 14.10 -28.01 -9.59
N TYR A 573 14.98 -28.92 -9.14
CA TYR A 573 15.39 -29.01 -7.74
C TYR A 573 16.07 -27.72 -7.27
N GLY A 574 16.84 -27.03 -8.11
CA GLY A 574 17.49 -25.75 -7.76
C GLY A 574 16.49 -24.69 -7.30
N ASN A 575 15.37 -24.53 -8.01
CA ASN A 575 14.32 -23.58 -7.63
C ASN A 575 13.50 -24.10 -6.43
N ALA A 576 13.22 -25.41 -6.39
CA ALA A 576 12.44 -26.06 -5.34
C ALA A 576 13.15 -26.15 -3.99
N ALA A 577 14.48 -26.16 -3.97
CA ALA A 577 15.30 -26.44 -2.78
C ALA A 577 14.95 -25.53 -1.61
N GLY A 578 14.68 -24.24 -1.86
CA GLY A 578 14.31 -23.29 -0.79
C GLY A 578 13.04 -23.69 -0.03
N LEU A 579 11.99 -24.11 -0.74
CA LEU A 579 10.75 -24.56 -0.12
C LEU A 579 10.94 -25.92 0.57
N LEU A 580 11.64 -26.85 -0.10
CA LEU A 580 11.90 -28.19 0.44
C LEU A 580 12.75 -28.13 1.72
N ALA A 581 13.74 -27.23 1.78
CA ALA A 581 14.53 -26.97 2.98
C ALA A 581 13.66 -26.46 4.14
N THR A 582 12.84 -25.45 3.86
CA THR A 582 11.96 -24.84 4.87
C THR A 582 10.95 -25.83 5.44
N ARG A 583 10.50 -26.80 4.63
CA ARG A 583 9.57 -27.87 5.05
C ARG A 583 10.26 -29.13 5.57
N GLY A 584 11.59 -29.20 5.63
CA GLY A 584 12.32 -30.39 6.05
C GLY A 584 12.21 -31.60 5.09
N LEU A 585 11.87 -31.35 3.83
CA LEU A 585 11.61 -32.38 2.80
C LEU A 585 12.83 -32.70 1.92
N MET A 586 14.03 -32.19 2.24
CA MET A 586 15.24 -32.40 1.43
C MET A 586 15.82 -33.82 1.54
N GLY A 587 15.55 -34.54 2.63
CA GLY A 587 16.29 -35.75 3.01
C GLY A 587 15.93 -37.04 2.27
N GLY A 588 15.07 -37.03 1.24
CA GLY A 588 14.63 -38.23 0.51
C GLY A 588 13.91 -39.30 1.34
N HIS A 589 13.89 -39.15 2.66
CA HIS A 589 13.31 -40.06 3.66
C HIS A 589 12.32 -39.26 4.48
N SER A 590 11.04 -39.29 4.12
CA SER A 590 9.99 -38.85 5.03
C SER A 590 9.26 -40.09 5.56
N LYS A 591 9.72 -40.59 6.71
CA LYS A 591 8.81 -41.23 7.66
C LYS A 591 7.95 -40.11 8.24
N SER A 592 6.67 -40.11 7.85
CA SER A 592 5.52 -39.63 8.62
C SER A 592 5.73 -38.35 9.46
N CYS A 593 5.56 -37.17 8.86
CA CYS A 593 5.27 -35.92 9.59
C CYS A 593 4.67 -34.83 8.68
N VAL A 594 3.74 -35.19 7.80
CA VAL A 594 2.86 -34.19 7.16
C VAL A 594 1.45 -34.68 7.40
N GLN A 595 0.63 -33.87 8.08
CA GLN A 595 -0.81 -34.07 8.14
C GLN A 595 -1.29 -34.28 6.70
N THR A 596 -1.60 -35.51 6.32
CA THR A 596 -1.99 -35.86 4.97
C THR A 596 -3.32 -35.20 4.66
N ALA A 597 -3.28 -34.06 3.98
CA ALA A 597 -4.43 -33.57 3.24
C ALA A 597 -4.89 -34.70 2.29
N HIS A 598 -6.19 -34.98 2.30
CA HIS A 598 -6.82 -36.10 1.58
C HIS A 598 -6.72 -35.90 0.05
N TYR A 599 -5.58 -36.21 -0.55
CA TYR A 599 -5.39 -36.20 -2.00
C TYR A 599 -5.69 -37.59 -2.60
N SER A 600 -6.65 -37.66 -3.53
CA SER A 600 -6.95 -38.88 -4.31
C SER A 600 -5.74 -39.32 -5.17
N SER A 601 -5.42 -40.61 -5.13
CA SER A 601 -4.34 -41.24 -5.91
C SER A 601 -4.64 -41.25 -7.41
N ASP A 602 -3.55 -41.12 -8.16
CA ASP A 602 -3.38 -41.36 -9.60
C ASP A 602 -4.14 -40.54 -10.64
N SER A 603 -3.38 -39.65 -11.26
CA SER A 603 -3.46 -39.39 -12.69
C SER A 603 -2.02 -39.29 -13.17
N ASP A 604 -1.57 -40.27 -13.97
CA ASP A 604 -0.26 -40.20 -14.60
C ASP A 604 -0.24 -38.96 -15.51
N SER A 605 0.76 -38.11 -15.32
CA SER A 605 0.93 -36.84 -16.06
C SER A 605 2.15 -36.88 -16.96
N ASP A 606 2.81 -38.03 -17.04
CA ASP A 606 3.94 -38.25 -17.92
C ASP A 606 3.40 -38.36 -19.36
N THR A 607 3.73 -37.38 -20.18
CA THR A 607 3.55 -37.43 -21.64
C THR A 607 4.53 -38.44 -22.23
N GLU A 608 4.26 -38.92 -23.45
CA GLU A 608 5.14 -39.87 -24.11
C GLU A 608 6.53 -39.27 -24.35
N GLU A 609 6.58 -37.98 -24.71
CA GLU A 609 7.81 -37.21 -24.88
C GLU A 609 8.60 -37.13 -23.57
N TYR A 610 7.92 -36.89 -22.44
CA TYR A 610 8.58 -36.84 -21.14
C TYR A 610 9.10 -38.22 -20.71
N ARG A 611 8.38 -39.32 -20.97
CA ARG A 611 8.85 -40.67 -20.63
C ARG A 611 10.16 -41.01 -21.33
N GLN A 612 10.30 -40.62 -22.59
CA GLN A 612 11.51 -40.84 -23.39
C GLN A 612 12.67 -39.95 -22.93
N ALA A 613 12.38 -38.75 -22.43
CA ALA A 613 13.39 -37.82 -21.93
C ALA A 613 13.76 -38.05 -20.45
N LYS A 614 12.91 -38.72 -19.65
CA LYS A 614 13.00 -38.82 -18.18
C LYS A 614 14.38 -39.27 -17.67
N GLY A 615 15.04 -40.18 -18.39
CA GLY A 615 16.39 -40.65 -18.03
C GLY A 615 17.51 -39.64 -18.28
N ARG A 616 17.27 -38.61 -19.09
CA ARG A 616 18.25 -37.58 -19.50
C ARG A 616 18.00 -36.20 -18.87
N VAL A 617 16.95 -36.05 -18.05
CA VAL A 617 16.64 -34.79 -17.38
C VAL A 617 17.52 -34.64 -16.14
N ASN A 618 18.32 -33.58 -16.10
CA ASN A 618 19.05 -33.23 -14.89
C ASN A 618 18.05 -32.70 -13.83
N LEU A 619 17.99 -33.36 -12.68
CA LEU A 619 17.05 -33.02 -11.60
C LEU A 619 17.28 -31.62 -11.03
N VAL A 620 18.52 -31.11 -11.05
CA VAL A 620 18.88 -29.79 -10.53
C VAL A 620 18.33 -28.69 -11.44
N THR A 621 18.59 -28.81 -12.74
CA THR A 621 18.26 -27.78 -13.73
C THR A 621 16.86 -27.97 -14.36
N GLY A 622 16.25 -29.15 -14.21
CA GLY A 622 14.93 -29.48 -14.74
C GLY A 622 14.87 -29.55 -16.26
N ARG A 623 16.02 -29.62 -16.95
CA ARG A 623 16.14 -29.71 -18.40
C ARG A 623 16.93 -30.94 -18.82
N VAL A 624 16.72 -31.36 -20.07
CA VAL A 624 17.62 -32.31 -20.74
C VAL A 624 18.91 -31.56 -21.07
N GLU A 625 20.03 -32.03 -20.53
CA GLU A 625 21.35 -31.51 -20.88
C GLU A 625 21.94 -32.36 -22.00
N GLU A 626 22.69 -31.71 -22.90
CA GLU A 626 23.50 -32.43 -23.87
C GLU A 626 24.54 -33.24 -23.11
N GLU A 627 24.75 -34.49 -23.50
CA GLU A 627 25.83 -35.31 -22.95
C GLU A 627 27.14 -34.56 -23.17
N GLN A 628 27.79 -34.14 -22.09
CA GLN A 628 29.11 -33.55 -22.20
C GLN A 628 30.05 -34.63 -22.78
N PRO A 629 30.89 -34.28 -23.77
CA PRO A 629 31.89 -35.21 -24.27
C PRO A 629 32.73 -35.67 -23.08
N ASP A 630 33.09 -36.96 -23.05
CA ASP A 630 33.87 -37.50 -21.95
C ASP A 630 35.18 -36.69 -21.89
N PRO A 631 35.51 -36.05 -20.75
CA PRO A 631 36.74 -35.27 -20.62
C PRO A 631 38.01 -36.11 -20.87
N MET A 632 37.89 -37.44 -20.86
CA MET A 632 38.95 -38.41 -21.17
C MET A 632 38.88 -38.92 -22.63
N GLU A 633 37.96 -38.43 -23.45
CA GLU A 633 37.81 -38.79 -24.86
C GLU A 633 38.95 -38.15 -25.67
N GLY A 634 39.83 -39.00 -26.22
CA GLY A 634 41.02 -38.57 -26.97
C GLY A 634 42.33 -38.59 -26.19
N MET A 635 42.30 -38.88 -24.89
CA MET A 635 43.51 -39.14 -24.09
C MET A 635 43.98 -40.59 -24.24
N THR A 636 45.29 -40.81 -24.31
CA THR A 636 45.92 -42.13 -24.21
C THR A 636 45.76 -42.71 -22.81
N GLU A 637 45.83 -44.04 -22.62
CA GLU A 637 45.70 -44.64 -21.28
C GLU A 637 46.75 -44.12 -20.28
N GLU A 638 47.94 -43.78 -20.76
CA GLU A 638 49.01 -43.19 -19.95
C GLU A 638 48.63 -41.79 -19.45
N GLU A 639 48.13 -40.92 -20.34
CA GLU A 639 47.62 -39.58 -19.96
C GLU A 639 46.42 -39.67 -19.01
N LYS A 640 45.56 -40.69 -19.19
CA LYS A 640 44.44 -40.93 -18.27
C LYS A 640 44.92 -41.30 -16.87
N GLU A 641 45.97 -42.13 -16.78
CA GLU A 641 46.55 -42.54 -15.50
C GLU A 641 47.26 -41.37 -14.81
N GLU A 642 47.98 -40.53 -15.57
CA GLU A 642 48.61 -39.32 -15.03
C GLU A 642 47.58 -38.31 -14.48
N GLU A 643 46.51 -38.03 -15.22
CA GLU A 643 45.46 -37.13 -14.75
C GLU A 643 44.70 -37.75 -13.55
N ALA A 644 44.51 -39.07 -13.51
CA ALA A 644 43.93 -39.74 -12.34
C ALA A 644 44.83 -39.59 -11.10
N ARG A 645 46.14 -39.79 -11.23
CA ARG A 645 47.11 -39.55 -10.13
C ARG A 645 47.09 -38.10 -9.69
N ARG A 646 47.00 -37.16 -10.63
CA ARG A 646 46.88 -35.72 -10.35
C ARG A 646 45.59 -35.38 -9.59
N LEU A 647 44.46 -35.97 -9.97
CA LEU A 647 43.17 -35.79 -9.28
C LEU A 647 43.18 -36.38 -7.87
N VAL A 648 43.78 -37.55 -7.67
CA VAL A 648 43.96 -38.15 -6.34
C VAL A 648 44.85 -37.26 -5.47
N PHE A 649 45.94 -36.73 -6.04
CA PHE A 649 46.79 -35.77 -5.33
C PHE A 649 46.02 -34.51 -4.92
N LEU A 650 45.27 -33.90 -5.85
CA LEU A 650 44.41 -32.72 -5.58
C LEU A 650 43.37 -33.01 -4.49
N PHE A 651 42.72 -34.19 -4.54
CA PHE A 651 41.74 -34.58 -3.54
C PHE A 651 42.38 -34.80 -2.16
N SER A 652 43.56 -35.41 -2.12
CA SER A 652 44.34 -35.59 -0.90
C SER A 652 44.78 -34.24 -0.31
N GLN A 653 45.16 -33.28 -1.14
CA GLN A 653 45.54 -31.93 -0.73
C GLN A 653 44.34 -31.18 -0.12
N LEU A 654 43.20 -31.16 -0.81
CA LEU A 654 41.97 -30.50 -0.33
C LEU A 654 41.45 -31.12 0.97
N SER A 655 41.63 -32.44 1.14
CA SER A 655 41.25 -33.12 2.38
C SER A 655 42.23 -32.87 3.53
N ARG A 656 43.54 -32.81 3.26
CA ARG A 656 44.57 -32.39 4.25
C ARG A 656 44.38 -30.95 4.70
N GLU A 657 43.91 -30.07 3.81
CA GLU A 657 43.55 -28.69 4.10
C GLU A 657 42.16 -28.54 4.78
N ASN A 658 41.47 -29.65 5.10
CA ASN A 658 40.11 -29.71 5.66
C ASN A 658 39.04 -28.98 4.83
N VAL A 659 39.26 -28.80 3.53
CA VAL A 659 38.28 -28.20 2.61
C VAL A 659 37.20 -29.23 2.25
N ILE A 660 37.57 -30.52 2.14
CA ILE A 660 36.65 -31.62 1.76
C ILE A 660 36.88 -32.83 2.68
N GLN A 661 35.81 -33.46 3.17
CA GLN A 661 35.88 -34.71 3.94
C GLN A 661 35.21 -35.87 3.16
N PRO A 662 35.94 -36.92 2.77
CA PRO A 662 35.36 -38.07 2.09
C PRO A 662 34.46 -38.87 3.05
N MET A 663 33.21 -39.09 2.65
CA MET A 663 32.20 -39.84 3.41
C MET A 663 31.74 -41.05 2.60
N GLY A 664 31.59 -42.20 3.25
CA GLY A 664 31.09 -43.44 2.69
C GLY A 664 29.86 -43.93 3.46
N MET A 665 29.02 -44.71 2.81
CA MET A 665 27.87 -45.33 3.48
C MET A 665 28.32 -46.58 4.22
N ASN A 666 28.01 -46.67 5.51
CA ASN A 666 28.15 -47.92 6.26
C ASN A 666 27.00 -48.90 5.89
N ALA A 667 27.10 -50.16 6.34
CA ALA A 667 26.10 -51.20 6.05
C ALA A 667 24.68 -50.85 6.54
N ASP A 668 24.57 -49.88 7.47
CA ASP A 668 23.31 -49.37 8.02
C ASP A 668 22.76 -48.15 7.25
N GLY A 669 23.41 -47.73 6.15
CA GLY A 669 22.98 -46.61 5.29
C GLY A 669 23.32 -45.22 5.83
N HIS A 670 24.11 -45.11 6.89
CA HIS A 670 24.59 -43.85 7.46
C HIS A 670 25.93 -43.42 6.83
N LEU A 671 26.07 -42.11 6.61
CA LEU A 671 27.31 -41.50 6.11
C LEU A 671 28.37 -41.47 7.23
N THR A 672 29.49 -42.15 7.00
CA THR A 672 30.65 -42.24 7.89
C THR A 672 31.92 -41.85 7.14
N PRO A 673 32.91 -41.19 7.78
CA PRO A 673 34.15 -40.83 7.10
C PRO A 673 34.88 -42.06 6.54
N ILE A 674 35.26 -42.02 5.25
CA ILE A 674 36.04 -43.10 4.64
C ILE A 674 37.45 -43.03 5.20
N SER A 675 37.71 -43.87 6.21
CA SER A 675 39.01 -43.99 6.85
C SER A 675 39.79 -45.06 6.10
N GLY A 676 40.65 -44.67 5.15
CA GLY A 676 41.53 -45.64 4.47
C GLY A 676 41.84 -45.41 2.98
N LEU A 677 41.29 -44.39 2.32
CA LEU A 677 41.61 -44.09 0.91
C LEU A 677 42.94 -43.36 0.71
N MET A 678 43.76 -43.24 1.77
CA MET A 678 44.98 -42.42 1.82
C MET A 678 46.21 -43.26 2.16
N THR A 679 46.50 -44.27 1.36
CA THR A 679 47.87 -44.75 1.21
C THR A 679 48.45 -44.13 -0.05
N ASP A 680 49.56 -43.40 0.11
CA ASP A 680 50.34 -42.87 -1.01
C ASP A 680 50.67 -44.05 -1.95
N PRO A 681 50.33 -44.01 -3.25
CA PRO A 681 50.71 -45.07 -4.19
C PRO A 681 52.23 -45.22 -4.36
N MET A 682 53.00 -44.27 -3.80
CA MET A 682 54.47 -44.26 -3.84
C MET A 682 55.13 -45.06 -2.71
N ALA A 683 54.37 -45.70 -1.83
CA ALA A 683 54.91 -46.40 -0.64
C ALA A 683 54.93 -47.94 -0.73
N GLU A 684 54.39 -48.56 -1.78
CA GLU A 684 54.30 -50.03 -1.90
C GLU A 684 55.33 -50.68 -2.86
N GLU A 685 56.43 -50.00 -3.16
CA GLU A 685 57.59 -50.65 -3.82
C GLU A 685 58.81 -50.61 -2.89
N GLY A 686 58.79 -51.44 -1.86
CA GLY A 686 60.01 -51.68 -1.07
C GLY A 686 59.74 -52.22 0.32
N GLU A 687 59.49 -53.53 0.43
CA GLU A 687 59.99 -54.36 1.54
C GLU A 687 59.67 -55.85 1.27
N GLU A 688 60.37 -56.44 0.31
CA GLU A 688 60.69 -57.88 0.35
C GLU A 688 61.90 -58.10 1.27
N ASN A 689 61.69 -58.65 2.47
CA ASN A 689 62.48 -59.74 3.08
C ASN A 689 62.40 -59.76 4.62
N GLY A 690 62.15 -60.95 5.17
CA GLY A 690 62.54 -61.30 6.54
C GLY A 690 61.62 -62.34 7.17
N GLY A 691 61.99 -63.62 7.07
CA GLY A 691 61.32 -64.77 7.69
C GLY A 691 61.25 -64.74 9.22
N ALA A 692 60.84 -65.75 9.96
CA ALA A 692 60.38 -67.12 9.69
C ALA A 692 59.69 -67.58 11.00
N ASP A 693 58.86 -68.61 10.89
CA ASP A 693 58.47 -69.59 11.93
C ASP A 693 57.93 -69.10 13.29
N ASP A 694 56.66 -69.40 13.57
CA ASP A 694 56.34 -70.44 14.55
C ASP A 694 54.90 -70.94 14.37
N LEU A 695 54.80 -72.25 14.14
CA LEU A 695 53.59 -73.06 14.22
C LEU A 695 53.24 -73.27 15.70
N GLU A 696 51.95 -73.20 16.07
CA GLU A 696 51.29 -74.27 16.84
C GLU A 696 49.78 -74.09 16.92
N ASP A 697 49.11 -75.23 16.74
CA ASP A 697 47.67 -75.49 16.72
C ASP A 697 46.92 -75.09 18.01
N VAL A 698 45.59 -74.96 17.94
CA VAL A 698 44.62 -75.95 18.48
C VAL A 698 43.18 -75.39 18.42
N GLU A 699 42.38 -76.09 17.60
CA GLU A 699 40.92 -76.33 17.55
C GLU A 699 39.90 -75.17 17.59
#